data_AF-A0A0V1ELS5-F1
#
_entry.id   AF-A0A0V1ELS5-F1
#
_cell.length_a   1.000
_cell.length_b   1.000
_cell.length_c   1.000
_cell.angle_alpha   90.00
_cell.angle_beta   90.00
_cell.angle_gamma   90.00
#
_symmetry.space_group_name_H-M   'P 1'
#
loop_
_entity.id
_entity.type
_entity.pdbx_description
1 polymer ?
#
loop_
_entity_poly.entity_id
_entity_poly.type
_entity_poly.pdbx_seq_one_letter_code
_entity_poly.pdbx_strand_id
1 'polypeptide(L)'
;LEYKMNYHLENVFAALPRTTRGMPMVLNGDPKGKKFLYCNGNSVVIRDLENPKISDVYTEHSTLTTVAKYSPNGSYIASGAIQEEKIIFFQTDKSGKIRIWDTTQKEHILKKEYQPLPGAVRDIGWSEDGQRLAVVGDGREKFGHVFLFETGTSNGTLCGQTKALNSVDFRPVKPLRIVCASEDNSTAIFEGPPFKFKTLNYNHSRFAQCVRYAPDGELFASCGADGKVFVYEGLEGSVVKEFVDSACKDKAHDGSAYALSWKSDGRQLLTASADKTCKIWDVETGSVVSTFKFGNSIEDQQLACLWQGSYLLSVSLGGCINYLDVNNPNKPCMIIKGHSKPITALAIDPSRDTIFTGDMEGKIVRWKESSGQGEEFSHQGHKSQVQSMVCTSSTLISAGMDDMLASCQEDDSNSHWAVKLGSQPQAVAVREGDPKLIAVACLNEFLLYNGNNLSARQTINYEASAIAIHPTENLLAVGSGDNKIRLYEFSDAGSMQLLKEESHLGAITSLRFSADGKYIAVADATRRLIPYTAKTLEVVVRAVKNDWTFHMAKINCLAWCPDSRHIATGSLDTNIIVWDMENAGEHPLIIKGAHKMSQITNIEWWNSNTLVSTGQDANLYFSNSMHNSQEKEEIVINYLFRFMKIFIIATSIQFFSEQKV
;
A
#
# COMPACT_ATOMS: atom_id res chain seq x y z
N LEU A 1 21.26 25.66 -20.63
CA LEU A 1 20.54 25.11 -19.47
C LEU A 1 19.69 23.97 -20.00
N GLU A 2 20.26 22.76 -20.11
CA GLU A 2 19.47 21.56 -20.36
C GLU A 2 18.61 21.31 -19.12
N TYR A 3 17.29 21.43 -19.31
CA TYR A 3 16.32 21.21 -18.25
C TYR A 3 16.19 19.70 -18.03
N LYS A 4 16.87 19.16 -17.01
CA LYS A 4 16.54 17.83 -16.51
C LYS A 4 15.14 17.89 -15.89
N MET A 5 14.16 17.22 -16.50
CA MET A 5 12.89 16.97 -15.84
C MET A 5 13.18 16.16 -14.57
N ASN A 6 12.92 16.72 -13.39
CA ASN A 6 12.94 15.98 -12.14
C ASN A 6 11.49 15.64 -11.78
N TYR A 7 11.23 14.36 -11.52
CA TYR A 7 9.95 13.92 -11.01
C TYR A 7 10.01 13.86 -9.49
N HIS A 8 8.96 14.38 -8.86
CA HIS A 8 8.78 14.30 -7.41
C HIS A 8 7.47 13.58 -7.11
N LEU A 9 7.45 12.90 -5.97
CA LEU A 9 6.25 12.24 -5.49
C LEU A 9 5.24 13.30 -5.03
N GLU A 10 4.08 13.33 -5.67
CA GLU A 10 3.01 14.29 -5.39
C GLU A 10 2.02 13.74 -4.38
N ASN A 11 1.43 12.57 -4.68
CA ASN A 11 0.40 11.93 -3.87
C ASN A 11 0.62 10.41 -3.79
N VAL A 12 0.19 9.83 -2.67
CA VAL A 12 0.18 8.38 -2.44
C VAL A 12 -1.21 7.97 -2.02
N PHE A 13 -1.86 7.10 -2.79
CA PHE A 13 -3.02 6.35 -2.29
C PHE A 13 -2.49 5.07 -1.66
N ALA A 14 -2.29 5.15 -0.35
CA ALA A 14 -1.60 4.11 0.38
C ALA A 14 -2.46 2.84 0.54
N ALA A 15 -1.77 1.71 0.67
CA ALA A 15 -2.35 0.42 0.98
C ALA A 15 -3.18 0.47 2.27
N LEU A 16 -4.20 -0.37 2.35
CA LEU A 16 -4.92 -0.66 3.59
C LEU A 16 -4.06 -1.49 4.54
N PRO A 17 -4.34 -1.49 5.85
CA PRO A 17 -3.67 -2.38 6.79
C PRO A 17 -3.72 -3.85 6.37
N ARG A 18 -2.62 -4.59 6.58
CA ARG A 18 -2.61 -6.04 6.35
C ARG A 18 -3.29 -6.75 7.51
N THR A 19 -4.39 -7.43 7.23
CA THR A 19 -5.19 -8.14 8.22
C THR A 19 -4.99 -9.65 8.14
N THR A 20 -5.30 -10.34 9.23
CA THR A 20 -5.30 -11.81 9.28
C THR A 20 -6.45 -12.25 10.16
N ARG A 21 -7.27 -13.18 9.65
CA ARG A 21 -8.45 -13.65 10.36
C ARG A 21 -8.06 -14.26 11.71
N GLY A 22 -8.75 -13.85 12.77
CA GLY A 22 -8.53 -14.38 14.11
C GLY A 22 -7.36 -13.74 14.87
N MET A 23 -6.62 -12.83 14.25
CA MET A 23 -5.48 -12.15 14.86
C MET A 23 -5.82 -10.68 15.11
N PRO A 24 -5.53 -10.14 16.31
CA PRO A 24 -5.68 -8.72 16.56
C PRO A 24 -4.65 -7.92 15.74
N MET A 25 -5.01 -6.68 15.43
CA MET A 25 -4.11 -5.71 14.82
C MET A 25 -3.91 -4.53 15.78
N VAL A 26 -2.72 -3.93 15.72
CA VAL A 26 -2.38 -2.77 16.52
C VAL A 26 -2.39 -1.52 15.65
N LEU A 27 -3.25 -0.58 16.01
CA LEU A 27 -3.24 0.80 15.51
C LEU A 27 -2.59 1.72 16.54
N ASN A 28 -1.93 2.76 16.07
CA ASN A 28 -1.36 3.76 16.97
C ASN A 28 -1.47 5.17 16.40
N GLY A 29 -1.69 6.12 17.30
CA GLY A 29 -1.81 7.53 17.02
C GLY A 29 -0.54 8.30 17.33
N ASP A 30 -0.29 9.37 16.59
CA ASP A 30 0.73 10.39 16.89
C ASP A 30 0.34 11.10 18.20
N PRO A 31 1.23 11.26 19.19
CA PRO A 31 0.96 12.02 20.42
C PRO A 31 0.33 13.40 20.20
N LYS A 32 0.58 14.05 19.05
CA LYS A 32 -0.01 15.35 18.69
C LYS A 32 -1.47 15.27 18.23
N GLY A 33 -2.04 14.07 18.04
CA GLY A 33 -3.42 13.88 17.62
C GLY A 33 -3.71 14.15 16.16
N LYS A 34 -2.68 14.21 15.30
CA LYS A 34 -2.84 14.57 13.87
C LYS A 34 -2.79 13.37 12.93
N LYS A 35 -1.99 12.36 13.28
CA LYS A 35 -1.71 11.22 12.41
C LYS A 35 -1.98 9.91 13.12
N PHE A 36 -2.21 8.86 12.36
CA PHE A 36 -2.22 7.48 12.83
C PHE A 36 -1.39 6.61 11.90
N LEU A 37 -1.00 5.42 12.36
CA LEU A 37 -0.17 4.52 11.58
C LEU A 37 -0.58 3.06 11.74
N TYR A 38 -0.19 2.28 10.73
CA TYR A 38 -0.40 0.84 10.62
C TYR A 38 0.63 0.20 9.69
N CYS A 39 0.58 -1.13 9.58
CA CYS A 39 1.54 -1.90 8.79
C CYS A 39 0.86 -2.58 7.59
N ASN A 40 1.54 -2.59 6.43
CA ASN A 40 1.23 -3.47 5.30
C ASN A 40 2.54 -3.89 4.62
N GLY A 41 2.67 -5.18 4.32
CA GLY A 41 3.85 -5.70 3.63
C GLY A 41 5.10 -5.41 4.46
N ASN A 42 6.09 -4.82 3.81
CA ASN A 42 7.36 -4.42 4.42
C ASN A 42 7.36 -2.96 4.89
N SER A 43 6.19 -2.35 4.99
CA SER A 43 6.04 -0.91 5.11
C SER A 43 5.18 -0.50 6.31
N VAL A 44 5.55 0.62 6.92
CA VAL A 44 4.70 1.33 7.87
C VAL A 44 4.06 2.49 7.12
N VAL A 45 2.72 2.52 7.13
CA VAL A 45 1.94 3.60 6.52
C VAL A 45 1.52 4.57 7.61
N ILE A 46 1.79 5.85 7.40
CA ILE A 46 1.35 6.95 8.26
C ILE A 46 0.29 7.74 7.48
N ARG A 47 -0.85 8.01 8.10
CA ARG A 47 -1.92 8.82 7.51
C ARG A 47 -2.31 9.96 8.44
N ASP A 48 -2.75 11.06 7.85
CA ASP A 48 -3.44 12.12 8.58
C ASP A 48 -4.85 11.68 8.99
N LEU A 49 -5.29 12.07 10.19
CA LEU A 49 -6.60 11.74 10.74
C LEU A 49 -7.71 12.59 10.13
N GLU A 50 -7.44 13.85 9.82
CA GLU A 50 -8.44 14.77 9.27
C GLU A 50 -8.55 14.61 7.76
N ASN A 51 -7.41 14.46 7.07
CA ASN A 51 -7.35 14.26 5.63
C ASN A 51 -6.57 12.99 5.24
N PRO A 52 -7.24 11.82 5.18
CA PRO A 52 -6.58 10.54 4.92
C PRO A 52 -5.93 10.37 3.53
N LYS A 53 -6.09 11.34 2.61
CA LYS A 53 -5.33 11.42 1.34
C LYS A 53 -3.85 11.70 1.61
N ILE A 54 -3.55 12.46 2.66
CA ILE A 54 -2.18 12.75 3.06
C ILE A 54 -1.63 11.50 3.75
N SER A 55 -0.76 10.80 3.04
CA SER A 55 -0.09 9.61 3.54
C SER A 55 1.40 9.63 3.27
N ASP A 56 2.14 8.94 4.13
CA ASP A 56 3.58 8.75 4.06
C ASP A 56 3.88 7.27 4.29
N VAL A 57 4.92 6.74 3.65
CA VAL A 57 5.22 5.31 3.64
C VAL A 57 6.70 5.08 3.91
N TYR A 58 6.98 4.44 5.06
CA TYR A 58 8.31 4.00 5.43
C TYR A 58 8.52 2.54 5.00
N THR A 59 9.45 2.30 4.07
CA THR A 59 9.75 0.95 3.53
C THR A 59 11.24 0.67 3.58
N GLU A 60 11.71 0.21 4.74
CA GLU A 60 13.08 -0.30 4.92
C GLU A 60 13.11 -1.67 5.60
N HIS A 61 11.94 -2.22 5.93
CA HIS A 61 11.93 -3.56 6.48
C HIS A 61 12.22 -4.59 5.39
N SER A 62 13.21 -5.43 5.64
CA SER A 62 13.51 -6.58 4.79
C SER A 62 12.40 -7.64 4.79
N THR A 63 11.50 -7.58 5.77
CA THR A 63 10.49 -8.60 6.03
C THR A 63 9.17 -7.94 6.45
N LEU A 64 8.13 -8.75 6.64
CA LEU A 64 6.78 -8.27 6.89
C LEU A 64 6.68 -7.54 8.23
N THR A 65 6.21 -6.30 8.17
CA THR A 65 5.92 -5.46 9.33
C THR A 65 4.65 -5.93 10.04
N THR A 66 4.66 -5.88 11.36
CA THR A 66 3.54 -6.38 12.19
C THR A 66 2.92 -5.28 13.05
N VAL A 67 3.74 -4.43 13.65
CA VAL A 67 3.29 -3.35 14.54
C VAL A 67 4.23 -2.16 14.43
N ALA A 68 3.68 -0.97 14.59
CA ALA A 68 4.45 0.25 14.76
C ALA A 68 3.82 1.13 15.85
N LYS A 69 4.66 1.91 16.55
CA LYS A 69 4.27 2.79 17.66
C LYS A 69 5.11 4.06 17.68
N TYR A 70 4.45 5.21 17.78
CA TYR A 70 5.09 6.47 18.10
C TYR A 70 5.68 6.43 19.50
N SER A 71 6.86 7.04 19.66
CA SER A 71 7.37 7.48 20.96
C SER A 71 6.48 8.60 21.51
N PRO A 72 6.35 8.78 22.84
CA PRO A 72 5.49 9.80 23.44
C PRO A 72 5.77 11.24 23.01
N ASN A 73 7.01 11.56 22.61
CA ASN A 73 7.36 12.88 22.08
C ASN A 73 7.06 13.05 20.57
N GLY A 74 6.60 12.00 19.90
CA GLY A 74 6.29 11.96 18.47
C GLY A 74 7.49 12.03 17.51
N SER A 75 8.72 12.00 18.00
CA SER A 75 9.94 12.16 17.19
C SER A 75 10.46 10.85 16.58
N TYR A 76 10.10 9.71 17.18
CA TYR A 76 10.51 8.39 16.71
C TYR A 76 9.31 7.47 16.54
N ILE A 77 9.44 6.51 15.62
CA ILE A 77 8.57 5.34 15.55
C ILE A 77 9.43 4.10 15.79
N ALA A 78 8.97 3.22 16.68
CA ALA A 78 9.46 1.85 16.77
C ALA A 78 8.53 0.95 15.96
N SER A 79 9.10 0.17 15.05
CA SER A 79 8.38 -0.74 14.15
C SER A 79 8.96 -2.13 14.23
N GLY A 80 8.11 -3.12 14.48
CA GLY A 80 8.43 -4.53 14.58
C GLY A 80 8.11 -5.27 13.28
N ALA A 81 8.89 -6.31 13.01
CA ALA A 81 8.67 -7.19 11.88
C ALA A 81 8.74 -8.66 12.28
N ILE A 82 8.11 -9.50 11.47
CA ILE A 82 8.34 -10.94 11.38
C ILE A 82 9.41 -11.15 10.33
N GLN A 83 10.49 -11.86 10.62
CA GLN A 83 11.26 -12.54 9.58
C GLN A 83 10.57 -13.86 9.28
N GLU A 84 9.90 -13.97 8.15
CA GLU A 84 9.57 -15.29 7.59
C GLU A 84 10.71 -15.63 6.64
N GLU A 85 11.59 -16.54 7.05
CA GLU A 85 12.39 -17.25 6.06
C GLU A 85 11.49 -18.24 5.32
N LYS A 86 11.48 -18.08 4.00
CA LYS A 86 10.82 -18.91 3.01
C LYS A 86 10.79 -20.39 3.44
N ILE A 87 9.60 -20.97 3.44
CA ILE A 87 9.39 -22.41 3.65
C ILE A 87 10.16 -23.17 2.55
N ILE A 88 11.33 -23.68 2.90
CA ILE A 88 11.99 -24.82 2.26
C ILE A 88 12.44 -25.72 3.41
N PHE A 89 11.62 -26.72 3.73
CA PHE A 89 11.90 -27.86 4.63
C PHE A 89 12.49 -27.57 6.04
N PHE A 90 11.64 -27.75 7.06
CA PHE A 90 11.93 -27.85 8.51
C PHE A 90 12.61 -26.63 9.19
N GLN A 91 11.88 -26.03 10.15
CA GLN A 91 12.23 -24.86 10.99
C GLN A 91 12.29 -23.50 10.28
N THR A 92 11.21 -22.71 10.43
CA THR A 92 11.22 -21.27 10.17
C THR A 92 11.76 -20.55 11.40
N ASP A 93 12.99 -20.07 11.33
CA ASP A 93 13.54 -19.16 12.35
C ASP A 93 12.94 -17.78 12.11
N LYS A 94 11.82 -17.53 12.81
CA LYS A 94 11.22 -16.20 12.87
C LYS A 94 12.19 -15.27 13.60
N SER A 95 12.38 -14.05 13.14
CA SER A 95 13.13 -13.04 13.89
C SER A 95 12.26 -11.83 14.17
N GLY A 96 12.33 -11.35 15.41
CA GLY A 96 11.57 -10.21 15.90
C GLY A 96 12.44 -8.97 15.84
N LYS A 97 12.78 -8.53 14.63
CA LYS A 97 13.55 -7.30 14.43
C LYS A 97 12.68 -6.09 14.74
N ILE A 98 13.32 -5.08 15.32
CA ILE A 98 12.72 -3.77 15.56
C ILE A 98 13.62 -2.71 15.00
N ARG A 99 13.00 -1.79 14.26
CA ARG A 99 13.63 -0.58 13.75
C ARG A 99 13.04 0.64 14.44
N ILE A 100 13.93 1.51 14.89
CA ILE A 100 13.60 2.81 15.48
C ILE A 100 14.14 3.88 14.53
N TRP A 101 13.25 4.71 14.02
CA TRP A 101 13.55 5.67 12.96
C TRP A 101 12.88 7.02 13.24
N ASP A 102 13.45 8.07 12.66
CA ASP A 102 13.02 9.46 12.87
C ASP A 102 11.78 9.81 12.03
N THR A 103 10.86 10.57 12.60
CA THR A 103 9.61 11.00 11.93
C THR A 103 9.62 12.47 11.52
N THR A 104 10.65 13.22 11.94
CA THR A 104 10.69 14.67 11.74
C THR A 104 11.06 15.05 10.31
N GLN A 105 11.81 14.17 9.63
CA GLN A 105 12.25 14.33 8.25
C GLN A 105 11.58 13.30 7.33
N LYS A 106 11.34 13.68 6.07
CA LYS A 106 10.77 12.79 5.04
C LYS A 106 11.66 11.59 4.70
N GLU A 107 12.95 11.68 5.01
CA GLU A 107 13.91 10.61 4.74
C GLU A 107 13.83 9.46 5.73
N HIS A 108 13.17 9.65 6.88
CA HIS A 108 12.96 8.64 7.90
C HIS A 108 14.23 7.88 8.32
N ILE A 109 15.26 8.63 8.69
CA ILE A 109 16.58 8.08 9.00
C ILE A 109 16.48 7.04 10.13
N LEU A 110 17.00 5.84 9.87
CA LEU A 110 17.13 4.79 10.87
C LEU A 110 18.10 5.22 11.98
N LYS A 111 17.60 5.23 13.23
CA LYS A 111 18.40 5.52 14.42
C LYS A 111 19.04 4.25 14.99
N LYS A 112 18.25 3.19 15.16
CA LYS A 112 18.69 1.90 15.73
C LYS A 112 17.90 0.73 15.14
N GLU A 113 18.57 -0.42 15.06
CA GLU A 113 17.97 -1.73 14.80
C GLU A 113 18.36 -2.68 15.94
N TYR A 114 17.38 -3.40 16.50
CA TYR A 114 17.58 -4.40 17.55
C TYR A 114 16.81 -5.69 17.23
N GLN A 115 17.22 -6.80 17.84
CA GLN A 115 16.51 -8.09 17.76
C GLN A 115 16.20 -8.60 19.17
N PRO A 116 15.18 -8.04 19.85
CA PRO A 116 14.84 -8.42 21.21
C PRO A 116 14.21 -9.81 21.35
N LEU A 117 13.58 -10.33 20.28
CA LEU A 117 12.87 -11.61 20.28
C LEU A 117 13.30 -12.51 19.10
N PRO A 118 13.32 -13.84 19.29
CA PRO A 118 13.59 -14.82 18.24
C PRO A 118 12.29 -15.22 17.51
N GLY A 119 11.31 -14.33 17.43
CA GLY A 119 10.00 -14.63 16.87
C GLY A 119 9.23 -13.36 16.55
N ALA A 120 8.01 -13.51 16.02
CA ALA A 120 7.17 -12.39 15.62
C ALA A 120 6.98 -11.35 16.72
N VAL A 121 7.18 -10.07 16.43
CA VAL A 121 6.74 -9.00 17.33
C VAL A 121 5.23 -8.79 17.15
N ARG A 122 4.44 -8.91 18.22
CA ARG A 122 2.99 -8.69 18.19
C ARG A 122 2.59 -7.31 18.68
N ASP A 123 3.28 -6.76 19.67
CA ASP A 123 3.02 -5.43 20.19
C ASP A 123 4.29 -4.77 20.75
N ILE A 124 4.26 -3.44 20.80
CA ILE A 124 5.33 -2.60 21.33
C ILE A 124 4.71 -1.58 22.29
N GLY A 125 5.39 -1.31 23.40
CA GLY A 125 5.04 -0.26 24.36
C GLY A 125 6.23 0.67 24.58
N TRP A 126 6.00 1.97 24.56
CA TRP A 126 6.98 2.97 24.99
C TRP A 126 6.67 3.38 26.43
N SER A 127 7.71 3.60 27.24
CA SER A 127 7.51 4.31 28.50
C SER A 127 7.24 5.79 28.23
N GLU A 128 6.45 6.44 29.09
CA GLU A 128 6.06 7.85 28.92
C GLU A 128 7.26 8.82 28.91
N ASP A 129 8.35 8.48 29.60
CA ASP A 129 9.61 9.24 29.54
C ASP A 129 10.37 9.06 28.21
N GLY A 130 9.88 8.22 27.31
CA GLY A 130 10.47 7.91 26.02
C GLY A 130 11.77 7.11 26.09
N GLN A 131 12.19 6.62 27.26
CA GLN A 131 13.51 5.99 27.43
C GLN A 131 13.50 4.47 27.24
N ARG A 132 12.37 3.81 27.46
CA ARG A 132 12.26 2.35 27.48
C ARG A 132 11.30 1.85 26.42
N LEU A 133 11.63 0.69 25.90
CA LEU A 133 10.80 -0.08 24.99
C LEU A 133 10.51 -1.43 25.62
N ALA A 134 9.23 -1.77 25.68
CA ALA A 134 8.75 -3.12 25.94
C ALA A 134 8.27 -3.71 24.62
N VAL A 135 8.71 -4.94 24.36
CA VAL A 135 8.44 -5.65 23.12
C VAL A 135 7.92 -7.01 23.48
N VAL A 136 6.82 -7.40 22.86
CA VAL A 136 6.21 -8.69 23.11
C VAL A 136 5.81 -9.40 21.83
N GLY A 137 5.74 -10.72 21.89
CA GLY A 137 5.31 -11.53 20.77
C GLY A 137 5.61 -13.02 20.93
N ASP A 138 5.93 -13.65 19.80
CA ASP A 138 6.32 -15.05 19.75
C ASP A 138 7.79 -15.22 20.16
N GLY A 139 8.08 -16.32 20.85
CA GLY A 139 9.45 -16.72 21.16
C GLY A 139 9.49 -18.17 21.63
N ARG A 140 10.69 -18.76 21.72
CA ARG A 140 10.86 -20.11 22.30
C ARG A 140 11.01 -20.06 23.82
N GLU A 141 11.94 -19.24 24.30
CA GLU A 141 12.27 -19.13 25.73
C GLU A 141 11.85 -17.79 26.35
N LYS A 142 11.63 -16.77 25.50
CA LYS A 142 11.34 -15.40 25.91
C LYS A 142 10.26 -14.83 25.00
N PHE A 143 9.11 -14.49 25.58
CA PHE A 143 7.97 -13.91 24.88
C PHE A 143 7.93 -12.37 24.96
N GLY A 144 8.75 -11.77 25.81
CA GLY A 144 8.84 -10.32 25.93
C GLY A 144 10.19 -9.82 26.47
N HIS A 145 10.56 -8.59 26.09
CA HIS A 145 11.79 -7.94 26.52
C HIS A 145 11.57 -6.46 26.80
N VAL A 146 12.22 -5.92 27.84
CA VAL A 146 12.28 -4.48 28.10
C VAL A 146 13.72 -4.01 28.06
N PHE A 147 13.99 -2.93 27.33
CA PHE A 147 15.33 -2.35 27.21
C PHE A 147 15.27 -0.83 27.03
N LEU A 148 16.41 -0.17 27.27
CA LEU A 148 16.60 1.26 26.99
C LEU A 148 16.78 1.46 25.49
N PHE A 149 15.99 2.33 24.87
CA PHE A 149 15.98 2.43 23.40
C PHE A 149 17.30 2.96 22.82
N GLU A 150 17.98 3.87 23.53
CA GLU A 150 19.24 4.48 23.08
C GLU A 150 20.41 3.49 23.08
N THR A 151 20.52 2.68 24.14
CA THR A 151 21.69 1.82 24.39
C THR A 151 21.44 0.34 24.12
N GLY A 152 20.19 -0.09 24.02
CA GLY A 152 19.83 -1.51 23.93
C GLY A 152 19.99 -2.27 25.26
N THR A 153 20.37 -1.60 26.35
CA THR A 153 20.61 -2.24 27.64
C THR A 153 19.30 -2.80 28.20
N SER A 154 19.29 -4.07 28.58
CA SER A 154 18.13 -4.70 29.20
C SER A 154 17.73 -3.95 30.47
N ASN A 155 16.43 -3.69 30.63
CA ASN A 155 15.87 -2.99 31.78
C ASN A 155 14.87 -3.84 32.55
N GLY A 156 15.00 -5.15 32.47
CA GLY A 156 14.15 -6.12 33.15
C GLY A 156 13.75 -7.29 32.25
N THR A 157 12.99 -8.22 32.81
CA THR A 157 12.47 -9.39 32.10
C THR A 157 10.95 -9.45 32.20
N LEU A 158 10.30 -9.81 31.08
CA LEU A 158 8.86 -10.07 31.03
C LEU A 158 8.59 -11.58 31.06
N CYS A 159 9.21 -12.26 32.04
CA CYS A 159 9.05 -13.69 32.26
C CYS A 159 7.96 -13.95 33.30
N GLY A 160 7.02 -14.83 33.01
CA GLY A 160 5.95 -15.23 33.95
C GLY A 160 4.79 -15.93 33.24
N GLN A 161 4.44 -15.48 32.04
CA GLN A 161 3.41 -16.10 31.21
C GLN A 161 4.01 -17.23 30.37
N THR A 162 3.20 -18.25 30.08
CA THR A 162 3.66 -19.56 29.56
C THR A 162 3.57 -19.68 28.03
N LYS A 163 2.88 -18.75 27.37
CA LYS A 163 2.69 -18.71 25.92
C LYS A 163 2.99 -17.31 25.36
N ALA A 164 2.91 -17.19 24.03
CA ALA A 164 3.11 -15.94 23.31
C ALA A 164 2.30 -14.78 23.91
N LEU A 165 2.93 -13.61 23.90
CA LEU A 165 2.34 -12.38 24.40
C LEU A 165 1.74 -11.59 23.24
N ASN A 166 0.46 -11.28 23.34
CA ASN A 166 -0.29 -10.59 22.29
C ASN A 166 -0.19 -9.08 22.36
N SER A 167 -0.12 -8.54 23.58
CA SER A 167 -0.21 -7.11 23.81
C SER A 167 0.58 -6.69 25.03
N VAL A 168 1.12 -5.48 24.99
CA VAL A 168 1.89 -4.86 26.08
C VAL A 168 1.58 -3.38 26.16
N ASP A 169 1.59 -2.84 27.39
CA ASP A 169 1.50 -1.39 27.60
C ASP A 169 2.23 -0.95 28.87
N PHE A 170 2.70 0.29 28.88
CA PHE A 170 3.31 0.91 30.06
C PHE A 170 2.28 1.72 30.83
N ARG A 171 2.40 1.71 32.15
CA ARG A 171 1.72 2.70 32.98
C ARG A 171 2.34 4.08 32.71
N PRO A 172 1.55 5.09 32.32
CA PRO A 172 2.07 6.39 31.92
C PRO A 172 2.65 7.19 33.10
N VAL A 173 2.20 6.89 34.32
CA VAL A 173 2.63 7.59 35.54
C VAL A 173 3.44 6.69 36.48
N LYS A 174 4.21 7.31 37.39
CA LYS A 174 4.97 6.59 38.43
C LYS A 174 4.06 6.11 39.57
N PRO A 175 4.39 5.00 40.25
CA PRO A 175 5.46 4.04 39.94
C PRO A 175 5.18 3.30 38.63
N LEU A 176 6.23 3.03 37.85
CA LEU A 176 6.09 2.40 36.53
C LEU A 176 5.62 0.95 36.67
N ARG A 177 4.73 0.55 35.77
CA ARG A 177 4.26 -0.82 35.62
C ARG A 177 4.20 -1.16 34.14
N ILE A 178 4.29 -2.44 33.82
CA ILE A 178 4.03 -2.97 32.48
C ILE A 178 2.92 -4.00 32.63
N VAL A 179 1.93 -3.93 31.75
CA VAL A 179 0.86 -4.94 31.64
C VAL A 179 1.06 -5.74 30.35
N CYS A 180 0.80 -7.05 30.42
CA CYS A 180 0.90 -7.96 29.27
C CYS A 180 -0.34 -8.84 29.16
N ALA A 181 -0.77 -9.14 27.93
CA ALA A 181 -1.80 -10.13 27.62
C ALA A 181 -1.19 -11.33 26.88
N SER A 182 -1.63 -12.55 27.20
CA SER A 182 -1.06 -13.79 26.62
C SER A 182 -2.11 -14.76 26.08
N GLU A 183 -1.67 -15.61 25.16
CA GLU A 183 -2.40 -16.80 24.70
C GLU A 183 -2.56 -17.89 25.77
N ASP A 184 -1.96 -17.75 26.95
CA ASP A 184 -2.23 -18.62 28.11
C ASP A 184 -3.48 -18.19 28.90
N ASN A 185 -4.26 -17.27 28.34
CA ASN A 185 -5.50 -16.71 28.89
C ASN A 185 -5.28 -15.76 30.07
N SER A 186 -4.04 -15.42 30.41
CA SER A 186 -3.74 -14.54 31.53
C SER A 186 -3.44 -13.09 31.11
N THR A 187 -3.63 -12.19 32.07
CA THR A 187 -3.03 -10.86 32.07
C THR A 187 -2.00 -10.77 33.19
N ALA A 188 -0.85 -10.17 32.92
CA ALA A 188 0.24 -10.09 33.88
C ALA A 188 0.67 -8.63 34.12
N ILE A 189 1.14 -8.35 35.32
CA ILE A 189 1.70 -7.06 35.73
C ILE A 189 3.15 -7.25 36.14
N PHE A 190 3.99 -6.34 35.69
CA PHE A 190 5.41 -6.27 36.03
C PHE A 190 5.70 -4.93 36.72
N GLU A 191 6.50 -4.97 37.77
CA GLU A 191 6.97 -3.79 38.50
C GLU A 191 8.44 -3.52 38.25
N GLY A 192 8.82 -2.25 38.15
CA GLY A 192 10.20 -1.85 37.87
C GLY A 192 10.37 -0.33 37.84
N PRO A 193 11.55 0.17 37.43
CA PRO A 193 12.72 -0.56 36.91
C PRO A 193 13.70 -1.07 38.01
N PRO A 194 14.45 -2.17 37.77
CA PRO A 194 14.32 -3.11 36.66
C PRO A 194 13.00 -3.87 36.72
N PHE A 195 12.38 -4.13 35.56
CA PHE A 195 11.09 -4.79 35.50
C PHE A 195 11.19 -6.27 35.85
N LYS A 196 10.33 -6.71 36.78
CA LYS A 196 10.16 -8.08 37.23
C LYS A 196 8.68 -8.40 37.40
N PHE A 197 8.34 -9.67 37.33
CA PHE A 197 6.98 -10.15 37.51
C PHE A 197 6.40 -9.76 38.88
N LYS A 198 5.13 -9.35 38.92
CA LYS A 198 4.40 -8.98 40.14
C LYS A 198 3.14 -9.82 40.32
N THR A 199 2.18 -9.70 39.40
CA THR A 199 0.84 -10.29 39.53
C THR A 199 0.43 -10.99 38.23
N LEU A 200 -0.37 -12.04 38.36
CA LEU A 200 -0.98 -12.78 37.24
C LEU A 200 -2.47 -12.96 37.49
N ASN A 201 -3.27 -12.71 36.47
CA ASN A 201 -4.72 -12.70 36.52
C ASN A 201 -5.30 -13.65 35.46
N TYR A 202 -6.08 -14.66 35.88
CA TYR A 202 -6.74 -15.63 35.01
C TYR A 202 -8.25 -15.36 34.90
N ASN A 203 -8.62 -14.14 34.52
CA ASN A 203 -10.03 -13.77 34.35
C ASN A 203 -10.57 -14.18 32.98
N HIS A 204 -9.70 -14.26 31.97
CA HIS A 204 -10.10 -14.75 30.66
C HIS A 204 -10.06 -16.27 30.60
N SER A 205 -11.04 -16.83 29.90
CA SER A 205 -11.21 -18.27 29.65
C SER A 205 -10.59 -18.72 28.32
N ARG A 206 -10.23 -17.75 27.47
CA ARG A 206 -9.55 -17.92 26.19
C ARG A 206 -8.46 -16.84 26.07
N PHE A 207 -7.77 -16.79 24.94
CA PHE A 207 -6.61 -15.91 24.74
C PHE A 207 -6.94 -14.46 25.13
N ALA A 208 -6.11 -13.87 25.99
CA ALA A 208 -6.16 -12.44 26.25
C ALA A 208 -5.49 -11.74 25.06
N GLN A 209 -6.24 -10.87 24.37
CA GLN A 209 -5.83 -10.31 23.08
C GLN A 209 -5.17 -8.94 23.23
N CYS A 210 -5.73 -8.07 24.06
CA CYS A 210 -5.25 -6.70 24.20
C CYS A 210 -5.27 -6.24 25.65
N VAL A 211 -4.28 -5.41 26.02
CA VAL A 211 -4.23 -4.66 27.29
C VAL A 211 -3.80 -3.22 27.02
N ARG A 212 -4.47 -2.25 27.65
CA ARG A 212 -4.06 -0.82 27.60
C ARG A 212 -4.32 -0.13 28.92
N TYR A 213 -3.38 0.72 29.33
CA TYR A 213 -3.58 1.65 30.44
C TYR A 213 -4.49 2.80 30.03
N ALA A 214 -5.29 3.27 31.00
CA ALA A 214 -5.92 4.58 30.92
C ALA A 214 -4.86 5.68 30.94
N PRO A 215 -5.11 6.87 30.37
CA PRO A 215 -4.13 7.95 30.30
C PRO A 215 -3.62 8.45 31.66
N ASP A 216 -4.42 8.33 32.72
CA ASP A 216 -4.04 8.65 34.10
C ASP A 216 -3.18 7.56 34.77
N GLY A 217 -3.17 6.34 34.22
CA GLY A 217 -2.52 5.17 34.79
C GLY A 217 -3.17 4.62 36.06
N GLU A 218 -4.35 5.10 36.46
CA GLU A 218 -5.10 4.57 37.61
C GLU A 218 -5.78 3.25 37.28
N LEU A 219 -6.16 3.06 36.02
CA LEU A 219 -6.81 1.87 35.52
C LEU A 219 -6.08 1.29 34.31
N PHE A 220 -6.25 -0.01 34.07
CA PHE A 220 -6.01 -0.61 32.77
C PHE A 220 -7.16 -1.56 32.42
N ALA A 221 -7.34 -1.82 31.12
CA ALA A 221 -8.36 -2.74 30.64
C ALA A 221 -7.72 -3.88 29.85
N SER A 222 -8.38 -5.04 29.85
CA SER A 222 -8.06 -6.15 28.97
C SER A 222 -9.28 -6.65 28.21
N CYS A 223 -9.05 -7.21 27.02
CA CYS A 223 -10.07 -7.91 26.26
C CYS A 223 -9.54 -9.25 25.72
N GLY A 224 -10.44 -10.21 25.49
CA GLY A 224 -10.07 -11.56 25.12
C GLY A 224 -10.96 -12.24 24.07
N ALA A 225 -10.49 -13.40 23.62
CA ALA A 225 -11.18 -14.25 22.65
C ALA A 225 -12.44 -14.93 23.21
N ASP A 226 -12.71 -14.78 24.50
CA ASP A 226 -13.94 -15.20 25.16
C ASP A 226 -15.07 -14.17 25.04
N GLY A 227 -14.78 -12.98 24.50
CA GLY A 227 -15.72 -11.87 24.33
C GLY A 227 -15.90 -11.03 25.59
N LYS A 228 -15.06 -11.24 26.62
CA LYS A 228 -15.08 -10.47 27.86
C LYS A 228 -14.13 -9.29 27.82
N VAL A 229 -14.48 -8.26 28.58
CA VAL A 229 -13.65 -7.07 28.79
C VAL A 229 -13.63 -6.77 30.28
N PHE A 230 -12.43 -6.67 30.85
CA PHE A 230 -12.22 -6.40 32.27
C PHE A 230 -11.47 -5.09 32.47
N VAL A 231 -11.79 -4.39 33.55
CA VAL A 231 -11.07 -3.20 34.03
C VAL A 231 -10.43 -3.53 35.37
N TYR A 232 -9.18 -3.13 35.52
CA TYR A 232 -8.32 -3.41 36.65
C TYR A 232 -7.77 -2.13 37.25
N GLU A 233 -7.43 -2.20 38.53
CA GLU A 233 -6.63 -1.19 39.19
C GLU A 233 -5.18 -1.22 38.65
N GLY A 234 -4.60 -0.04 38.45
CA GLY A 234 -3.37 0.17 37.70
C GLY A 234 -2.07 -0.33 38.32
N LEU A 235 -2.00 -0.50 39.65
CA LEU A 235 -0.78 -0.82 40.40
C LEU A 235 -0.67 -2.29 40.81
N GLU A 236 -1.74 -2.83 41.36
CA GLU A 236 -1.87 -4.17 41.93
C GLU A 236 -2.59 -5.12 40.98
N GLY A 237 -3.45 -4.60 40.10
CA GLY A 237 -4.17 -5.43 39.13
C GLY A 237 -5.40 -6.12 39.67
N SER A 238 -5.98 -5.62 40.76
CA SER A 238 -7.27 -6.13 41.23
C SER A 238 -8.36 -5.79 40.22
N VAL A 239 -9.26 -6.74 39.96
CA VAL A 239 -10.42 -6.51 39.09
C VAL A 239 -11.33 -5.47 39.73
N VAL A 240 -11.57 -4.38 39.01
CA VAL A 240 -12.50 -3.32 39.39
C VAL A 240 -13.87 -3.58 38.78
N LYS A 241 -13.90 -4.02 37.51
CA LYS A 241 -15.15 -4.22 36.77
C LYS A 241 -15.03 -5.24 35.65
N GLU A 242 -16.13 -5.92 35.36
CA GLU A 242 -16.36 -6.65 34.11
C GLU A 242 -17.41 -5.89 33.31
N PHE A 243 -17.12 -5.56 32.05
CA PHE A 243 -18.11 -4.95 31.17
C PHE A 243 -19.02 -6.02 30.59
N VAL A 244 -20.32 -5.78 30.70
CA VAL A 244 -21.37 -6.72 30.33
C VAL A 244 -22.43 -6.00 29.51
N ASP A 245 -22.83 -6.61 28.40
CA ASP A 245 -23.98 -6.21 27.62
C ASP A 245 -25.04 -7.32 27.69
N SER A 246 -26.26 -6.95 28.08
CA SER A 246 -27.40 -7.86 28.14
C SER A 246 -27.75 -8.45 26.78
N ALA A 247 -27.41 -7.77 25.67
CA ALA A 247 -27.56 -8.30 24.32
C ALA A 247 -26.58 -9.44 23.99
N CYS A 248 -25.51 -9.62 24.78
CA CYS A 248 -24.42 -10.56 24.51
C CYS A 248 -24.28 -11.68 25.56
N LYS A 249 -25.40 -12.11 26.17
CA LYS A 249 -25.44 -13.24 27.14
C LYS A 249 -24.43 -13.07 28.28
N ASP A 250 -24.49 -11.93 28.94
CA ASP A 250 -23.63 -11.57 30.07
C ASP A 250 -22.12 -11.48 29.71
N LYS A 251 -21.82 -11.08 28.47
CA LYS A 251 -20.47 -10.75 27.99
C LYS A 251 -20.44 -9.35 27.40
N ALA A 252 -19.25 -8.80 27.19
CA ALA A 252 -19.10 -7.53 26.47
C ALA A 252 -19.47 -7.68 24.98
N HIS A 253 -19.06 -8.81 24.38
CA HIS A 253 -19.22 -9.12 22.96
C HIS A 253 -19.62 -10.59 22.73
N ASP A 254 -20.37 -10.89 21.67
CA ASP A 254 -20.76 -12.27 21.27
C ASP A 254 -19.69 -12.95 20.37
N GLY A 255 -18.49 -12.38 20.35
CA GLY A 255 -17.34 -12.83 19.58
C GLY A 255 -16.04 -12.41 20.26
N SER A 256 -14.89 -12.80 19.68
CA SER A 256 -13.56 -12.43 20.19
C SER A 256 -13.40 -10.91 20.18
N ALA A 257 -13.09 -10.31 21.33
CA ALA A 257 -12.71 -8.91 21.42
C ALA A 257 -11.20 -8.78 21.15
N TYR A 258 -10.84 -8.10 20.06
CA TYR A 258 -9.45 -8.07 19.57
C TYR A 258 -8.67 -6.86 20.04
N ALA A 259 -9.33 -5.71 20.20
CA ALA A 259 -8.66 -4.48 20.54
C ALA A 259 -9.54 -3.58 21.41
N LEU A 260 -8.87 -2.70 22.16
CA LEU A 260 -9.47 -1.68 22.98
C LEU A 260 -8.64 -0.38 22.91
N SER A 261 -9.29 0.77 23.06
CA SER A 261 -8.65 2.08 23.12
C SER A 261 -9.39 2.99 24.09
N TRP A 262 -8.64 3.64 25.00
CA TRP A 262 -9.19 4.59 25.95
C TRP A 262 -9.44 5.94 25.29
N LYS A 263 -10.51 6.62 25.73
CA LYS A 263 -10.67 8.05 25.52
C LYS A 263 -9.62 8.80 26.35
N SER A 264 -9.19 9.97 25.89
CA SER A 264 -8.14 10.78 26.54
C SER A 264 -8.47 11.21 27.99
N ASP A 265 -9.75 11.21 28.37
CA ASP A 265 -10.21 11.52 29.73
C ASP A 265 -10.28 10.28 30.66
N GLY A 266 -10.02 9.08 30.15
CA GLY A 266 -10.09 7.83 30.91
C GLY A 266 -11.51 7.35 31.27
N ARG A 267 -12.56 8.09 30.90
CA ARG A 267 -13.94 7.78 31.31
C ARG A 267 -14.66 6.80 30.40
N GLN A 268 -14.18 6.67 29.17
CA GLN A 268 -14.77 5.80 28.17
C GLN A 268 -13.74 4.92 27.49
N LEU A 269 -14.19 3.74 27.08
CA LEU A 269 -13.40 2.75 26.38
C LEU A 269 -14.08 2.34 25.08
N LEU A 270 -13.34 2.37 23.96
CA LEU A 270 -13.77 1.79 22.69
C LEU A 270 -13.24 0.35 22.59
N THR A 271 -14.07 -0.59 22.14
CA THR A 271 -13.69 -1.99 21.89
C THR A 271 -14.07 -2.41 20.48
N ALA A 272 -13.28 -3.32 19.88
CA ALA A 272 -13.51 -3.89 18.54
C ALA A 272 -13.53 -5.43 18.58
N SER A 273 -14.47 -6.04 17.85
CA SER A 273 -14.79 -7.46 18.01
C SER A 273 -15.09 -8.21 16.70
N ALA A 274 -14.90 -9.54 16.77
CA ALA A 274 -15.29 -10.52 15.76
C ALA A 274 -16.81 -10.65 15.57
N ASP A 275 -17.62 -10.12 16.50
CA ASP A 275 -19.08 -10.05 16.36
C ASP A 275 -19.53 -8.95 15.38
N LYS A 276 -18.58 -8.29 14.70
CA LYS A 276 -18.81 -7.24 13.71
C LYS A 276 -19.41 -5.99 14.36
N THR A 277 -19.05 -5.75 15.62
CA THR A 277 -19.40 -4.53 16.33
C THR A 277 -18.17 -3.85 16.92
N CYS A 278 -18.28 -2.53 17.06
CA CYS A 278 -17.47 -1.78 18.01
C CYS A 278 -18.39 -1.22 19.09
N LYS A 279 -17.93 -1.14 20.34
CA LYS A 279 -18.73 -0.62 21.46
C LYS A 279 -17.97 0.44 22.22
N ILE A 280 -18.69 1.49 22.65
CA ILE A 280 -18.20 2.46 23.63
C ILE A 280 -18.80 2.08 24.97
N TRP A 281 -17.94 2.01 25.98
CA TRP A 281 -18.29 1.70 27.36
C TRP A 281 -18.06 2.90 28.24
N ASP A 282 -18.95 3.10 29.19
CA ASP A 282 -18.75 4.02 30.29
C ASP A 282 -18.06 3.26 31.45
N VAL A 283 -16.90 3.77 31.87
CA VAL A 283 -16.01 3.05 32.80
C VAL A 283 -16.58 3.03 34.22
N GLU A 284 -17.27 4.10 34.62
CA GLU A 284 -17.84 4.24 35.96
C GLU A 284 -19.02 3.27 36.14
N THR A 285 -19.99 3.32 35.23
CA THR A 285 -21.22 2.49 35.28
C THR A 285 -20.98 1.06 34.80
N GLY A 286 -20.01 0.84 33.91
CA GLY A 286 -19.79 -0.44 33.24
C GLY A 286 -20.81 -0.76 32.15
N SER A 287 -21.58 0.24 31.71
CA SER A 287 -22.66 0.10 30.73
C SER A 287 -22.22 0.49 29.32
N VAL A 288 -22.88 -0.08 28.32
CA VAL A 288 -22.67 0.28 26.91
C VAL A 288 -23.30 1.62 26.60
N VAL A 289 -22.50 2.57 26.11
CA VAL A 289 -22.94 3.90 25.69
C VAL A 289 -23.41 3.87 24.23
N SER A 290 -22.67 3.16 23.37
CA SER A 290 -22.98 3.07 21.95
C SER A 290 -22.49 1.76 21.36
N THR A 291 -23.27 1.20 20.44
CA THR A 291 -22.90 0.01 19.66
C THR A 291 -22.91 0.35 18.18
N PHE A 292 -21.76 0.25 17.54
CA PHE A 292 -21.58 0.38 16.11
C PHE A 292 -21.69 -1.00 15.47
N LYS A 293 -22.61 -1.17 14.51
CA LYS A 293 -22.82 -2.44 13.82
C LYS A 293 -22.35 -2.33 12.37
N PHE A 294 -21.58 -3.30 11.93
CA PHE A 294 -21.12 -3.41 10.54
C PHE A 294 -21.94 -4.46 9.78
N GLY A 295 -21.55 -4.71 8.52
CA GLY A 295 -22.27 -5.63 7.64
C GLY A 295 -22.28 -7.08 8.11
N ASN A 296 -22.91 -7.94 7.33
CA ASN A 296 -23.06 -9.36 7.64
C ASN A 296 -21.96 -10.24 7.05
N SER A 297 -20.98 -9.69 6.32
CA SER A 297 -19.87 -10.46 5.77
C SER A 297 -18.91 -10.91 6.88
N ILE A 298 -18.05 -11.88 6.57
CA ILE A 298 -16.93 -12.25 7.45
C ILE A 298 -15.88 -11.12 7.45
N GLU A 299 -15.76 -10.38 6.34
CA GLU A 299 -14.84 -9.26 6.18
C GLU A 299 -15.16 -8.05 7.08
N ASP A 300 -16.38 -8.02 7.66
CA ASP A 300 -16.86 -6.95 8.54
C ASP A 300 -16.43 -7.13 10.01
N GLN A 301 -15.71 -8.20 10.35
CA GLN A 301 -15.12 -8.40 11.69
C GLN A 301 -14.12 -7.28 12.01
N GLN A 302 -14.13 -6.74 13.23
CA GLN A 302 -13.29 -5.60 13.58
C GLN A 302 -12.06 -6.06 14.37
N LEU A 303 -10.85 -5.88 13.82
CA LEU A 303 -9.59 -6.42 14.36
C LEU A 303 -8.78 -5.41 15.18
N ALA A 304 -9.02 -4.12 14.98
CA ALA A 304 -8.33 -3.04 15.69
C ALA A 304 -9.26 -1.85 15.92
N CYS A 305 -8.92 -1.03 16.91
CA CYS A 305 -9.54 0.28 17.11
C CYS A 305 -8.54 1.30 17.67
N LEU A 306 -8.83 2.58 17.48
CA LEU A 306 -8.07 3.70 18.01
C LEU A 306 -9.03 4.83 18.37
N TRP A 307 -8.87 5.41 19.54
CA TRP A 307 -9.59 6.62 19.96
C TRP A 307 -8.57 7.74 20.16
N GLN A 308 -8.64 8.76 19.32
CA GLN A 308 -7.70 9.86 19.35
C GLN A 308 -8.42 11.21 19.15
N GLY A 309 -8.44 12.02 20.21
CA GLY A 309 -9.21 13.27 20.20
C GLY A 309 -10.69 13.00 19.92
N SER A 310 -11.21 13.66 18.88
CA SER A 310 -12.59 13.45 18.39
C SER A 310 -12.75 12.26 17.45
N TYR A 311 -11.66 11.64 17.00
CA TYR A 311 -11.69 10.57 16.00
C TYR A 311 -11.72 9.20 16.66
N LEU A 312 -12.68 8.37 16.24
CA LEU A 312 -12.78 6.97 16.60
C LEU A 312 -12.59 6.14 15.34
N LEU A 313 -11.56 5.30 15.32
CA LEU A 313 -11.24 4.43 14.20
C LEU A 313 -11.47 2.97 14.55
N SER A 314 -11.92 2.19 13.58
CA SER A 314 -11.86 0.73 13.63
C SER A 314 -11.37 0.15 12.30
N VAL A 315 -10.73 -1.01 12.33
CA VAL A 315 -10.27 -1.71 11.12
C VAL A 315 -10.99 -3.03 10.95
N SER A 316 -11.60 -3.22 9.79
CA SER A 316 -12.28 -4.46 9.43
C SER A 316 -11.30 -5.54 8.96
N LEU A 317 -11.72 -6.81 8.92
CA LEU A 317 -10.94 -7.91 8.36
C LEU A 317 -10.61 -7.68 6.87
N GLY A 318 -11.50 -7.02 6.11
CA GLY A 318 -11.21 -6.61 4.74
C GLY A 318 -10.15 -5.49 4.61
N GLY A 319 -9.63 -4.99 5.74
CA GLY A 319 -8.63 -3.92 5.82
C GLY A 319 -9.23 -2.51 5.80
N CYS A 320 -10.54 -2.35 5.63
CA CYS A 320 -11.16 -1.02 5.58
C CYS A 320 -11.02 -0.31 6.93
N ILE A 321 -10.67 0.98 6.90
CA ILE A 321 -10.59 1.81 8.12
C ILE A 321 -11.87 2.62 8.21
N ASN A 322 -12.64 2.41 9.28
CA ASN A 322 -13.93 3.06 9.52
C ASN A 322 -13.77 4.17 10.54
N TYR A 323 -14.27 5.36 10.21
CA TYR A 323 -14.40 6.48 11.14
C TYR A 323 -15.80 6.43 11.76
N LEU A 324 -15.87 6.18 13.07
CA LEU A 324 -17.12 5.96 13.77
C LEU A 324 -17.76 7.30 14.15
N ASP A 325 -19.07 7.42 13.94
CA ASP A 325 -19.85 8.59 14.33
C ASP A 325 -20.73 8.26 15.53
N VAL A 326 -20.38 8.80 16.69
CA VAL A 326 -21.15 8.62 17.93
C VAL A 326 -22.60 9.12 17.77
N ASN A 327 -22.85 10.13 16.93
CA ASN A 327 -24.20 10.64 16.69
C ASN A 327 -25.02 9.75 15.75
N ASN A 328 -24.37 8.87 14.98
CA ASN A 328 -25.02 7.92 14.09
C ASN A 328 -24.36 6.53 14.12
N PRO A 329 -24.62 5.72 15.16
CA PRO A 329 -23.92 4.45 15.36
C PRO A 329 -24.12 3.40 14.24
N ASN A 330 -25.13 3.56 13.39
CA ASN A 330 -25.41 2.62 12.30
C ASN A 330 -24.62 2.93 11.01
N LYS A 331 -23.96 4.09 10.92
CA LYS A 331 -23.23 4.49 9.71
C LYS A 331 -21.93 5.22 10.07
N PRO A 332 -20.76 4.71 9.63
CA PRO A 332 -19.50 5.44 9.74
C PRO A 332 -19.57 6.79 9.02
N CYS A 333 -18.94 7.83 9.55
CA CYS A 333 -18.85 9.13 8.88
C CYS A 333 -17.92 9.08 7.66
N MET A 334 -16.91 8.21 7.69
CA MET A 334 -16.00 7.95 6.57
C MET A 334 -15.53 6.50 6.60
N ILE A 335 -15.31 5.91 5.41
CA ILE A 335 -14.68 4.59 5.28
C ILE A 335 -13.56 4.71 4.25
N ILE A 336 -12.33 4.46 4.69
CA ILE A 336 -11.18 4.35 3.81
C ILE A 336 -11.19 2.94 3.22
N LYS A 337 -11.40 2.85 1.91
CA LYS A 337 -11.29 1.62 1.13
C LYS A 337 -10.08 1.70 0.21
N GLY A 338 -9.68 0.54 -0.31
CA GLY A 338 -8.44 0.35 -1.07
C GLY A 338 -8.05 -1.12 -1.12
N HIS A 339 -6.76 -1.37 -1.37
CA HIS A 339 -6.18 -2.70 -1.45
C HIS A 339 -5.28 -2.98 -0.25
N SER A 340 -5.38 -4.20 0.29
CA SER A 340 -4.40 -4.74 1.24
C SER A 340 -3.45 -5.75 0.57
N LYS A 341 -3.76 -6.13 -0.67
CA LYS A 341 -3.07 -7.14 -1.50
C LYS A 341 -2.41 -6.49 -2.71
N PRO A 342 -1.41 -7.15 -3.32
CA PRO A 342 -0.73 -6.64 -4.51
C PRO A 342 -1.69 -6.19 -5.61
N ILE A 343 -1.52 -4.97 -6.11
CA ILE A 343 -2.27 -4.46 -7.26
C ILE A 343 -1.63 -5.03 -8.52
N THR A 344 -2.42 -5.63 -9.40
CA THR A 344 -1.97 -6.37 -10.59
C THR A 344 -2.47 -5.76 -11.90
N ALA A 345 -3.46 -4.87 -11.84
CA ALA A 345 -3.97 -4.16 -13.01
C ALA A 345 -4.31 -2.70 -12.67
N LEU A 346 -4.13 -1.81 -13.64
CA LEU A 346 -4.43 -0.38 -13.58
C LEU A 346 -5.15 0.03 -14.88
N ALA A 347 -6.20 0.82 -14.76
CA ALA A 347 -6.85 1.48 -15.89
C ALA A 347 -7.25 2.91 -15.49
N ILE A 348 -7.13 3.86 -16.41
CA ILE A 348 -7.55 5.25 -16.20
C ILE A 348 -8.69 5.53 -17.16
N ASP A 349 -9.75 6.16 -16.68
CA ASP A 349 -10.85 6.60 -17.54
C ASP A 349 -10.39 7.75 -18.46
N PRO A 350 -10.76 7.77 -19.75
CA PRO A 350 -10.37 8.84 -20.66
C PRO A 350 -10.79 10.25 -20.23
N SER A 351 -11.85 10.42 -19.42
CA SER A 351 -12.22 11.72 -18.86
C SER A 351 -11.22 12.23 -17.80
N ARG A 352 -10.36 11.35 -17.28
CA ARG A 352 -9.37 11.63 -16.23
C ARG A 352 -10.02 12.14 -14.92
N ASP A 353 -11.20 11.62 -14.56
CA ASP A 353 -11.75 11.80 -13.20
C ASP A 353 -11.46 10.57 -12.32
N THR A 354 -11.43 9.40 -12.94
CA THR A 354 -11.46 8.10 -12.24
C THR A 354 -10.29 7.20 -12.63
N ILE A 355 -9.75 6.50 -11.64
CA ILE A 355 -8.74 5.45 -11.78
C ILE A 355 -9.29 4.14 -11.24
N PHE A 356 -9.10 3.04 -11.96
CA PHE A 356 -9.45 1.69 -11.52
C PHE A 356 -8.19 0.88 -11.25
N THR A 357 -8.16 0.20 -10.10
CA THR A 357 -7.09 -0.74 -9.74
C THR A 357 -7.68 -2.10 -9.40
N GLY A 358 -7.05 -3.16 -9.87
CA GLY A 358 -7.45 -4.55 -9.64
C GLY A 358 -6.34 -5.29 -8.90
N ASP A 359 -6.69 -6.13 -7.94
CA ASP A 359 -5.70 -6.88 -7.15
C ASP A 359 -5.67 -8.39 -7.42
N MET A 360 -4.71 -9.04 -6.76
CA MET A 360 -4.46 -10.46 -6.84
C MET A 360 -5.61 -11.35 -6.32
N GLU A 361 -6.56 -10.80 -5.54
CA GLU A 361 -7.72 -11.54 -5.03
C GLU A 361 -9.00 -11.23 -5.83
N GLY A 362 -8.89 -10.45 -6.90
CA GLY A 362 -10.02 -10.14 -7.80
C GLY A 362 -10.82 -8.90 -7.40
N LYS A 363 -10.42 -8.19 -6.35
CA LYS A 363 -11.07 -6.95 -5.91
C LYS A 363 -10.67 -5.83 -6.85
N ILE A 364 -11.66 -5.04 -7.26
CA ILE A 364 -11.47 -3.83 -8.06
C ILE A 364 -11.88 -2.62 -7.21
N VAL A 365 -11.01 -1.61 -7.16
CA VAL A 365 -11.26 -0.34 -6.47
C VAL A 365 -11.24 0.78 -7.49
N ARG A 366 -12.25 1.64 -7.40
CA ARG A 366 -12.37 2.89 -8.13
C ARG A 366 -11.86 4.02 -7.24
N TRP A 367 -10.99 4.87 -7.78
CA TRP A 367 -10.42 6.02 -7.10
C TRP A 367 -10.80 7.28 -7.85
N LYS A 368 -11.25 8.30 -7.10
CA LYS A 368 -11.38 9.65 -7.62
C LYS A 368 -10.13 10.44 -7.24
N GLU A 369 -9.43 11.02 -8.21
CA GLU A 369 -8.15 11.72 -7.97
C GLU A 369 -8.33 12.91 -7.03
N SER A 370 -9.39 13.71 -7.27
CA SER A 370 -9.63 14.96 -6.55
C SER A 370 -9.82 14.75 -5.05
N SER A 371 -10.51 13.67 -4.65
CA SER A 371 -10.76 13.34 -3.25
C SER A 371 -9.74 12.36 -2.67
N GLY A 372 -9.05 11.58 -3.51
CA GLY A 372 -8.23 10.44 -3.06
C GLY A 372 -9.04 9.32 -2.41
N GLN A 373 -10.38 9.35 -2.56
CA GLN A 373 -11.26 8.36 -1.97
C GLN A 373 -11.38 7.14 -2.88
N GLY A 374 -11.07 5.98 -2.32
CA GLY A 374 -11.31 4.68 -2.95
C GLY A 374 -12.70 4.17 -2.62
N GLU A 375 -13.37 3.60 -3.61
CA GLU A 375 -14.62 2.85 -3.46
C GLU A 375 -14.45 1.47 -4.07
N GLU A 376 -14.89 0.44 -3.34
CA GLU A 376 -14.96 -0.89 -3.92
C GLU A 376 -15.99 -0.89 -5.05
N PHE A 377 -15.55 -1.30 -6.24
CA PHE A 377 -16.35 -1.25 -7.43
C PHE A 377 -17.09 -2.58 -7.58
N SER A 378 -18.42 -2.54 -7.45
CA SER A 378 -19.30 -3.71 -7.59
C SER A 378 -19.31 -4.20 -9.04
N HIS A 379 -18.29 -4.99 -9.38
CA HIS A 379 -18.17 -5.71 -10.63
C HIS A 379 -18.80 -7.10 -10.48
N GLN A 380 -19.12 -7.82 -11.58
CA GLN A 380 -19.17 -9.28 -11.50
C GLN A 380 -17.75 -9.77 -11.24
N GLY A 381 -17.39 -9.72 -9.96
CA GLY A 381 -16.01 -9.72 -9.50
C GLY A 381 -15.30 -10.99 -9.92
N HIS A 382 -14.06 -10.82 -10.32
CA HIS A 382 -13.15 -11.93 -10.50
C HIS A 382 -12.98 -12.63 -9.15
N LYS A 383 -12.96 -13.96 -9.15
CA LYS A 383 -12.71 -14.75 -7.92
C LYS A 383 -11.21 -14.97 -7.66
N SER A 384 -10.39 -14.47 -8.56
CA SER A 384 -8.95 -14.66 -8.63
C SER A 384 -8.33 -13.37 -9.20
N GLN A 385 -7.01 -13.35 -9.30
CA GLN A 385 -6.22 -12.21 -9.76
C GLN A 385 -6.80 -11.55 -11.01
N VAL A 386 -7.01 -10.22 -10.94
CA VAL A 386 -7.28 -9.41 -12.12
C VAL A 386 -5.99 -9.25 -12.91
N GLN A 387 -5.94 -9.79 -14.11
CA GLN A 387 -4.72 -9.86 -14.92
C GLN A 387 -4.50 -8.61 -15.76
N SER A 388 -5.56 -8.04 -16.34
CA SER A 388 -5.48 -6.86 -17.20
C SER A 388 -6.79 -6.08 -17.13
N MET A 389 -6.69 -4.76 -17.20
CA MET A 389 -7.86 -3.87 -17.26
C MET A 389 -7.62 -2.74 -18.24
N VAL A 390 -8.69 -2.29 -18.89
CA VAL A 390 -8.72 -1.10 -19.74
C VAL A 390 -10.06 -0.41 -19.55
N CYS A 391 -10.07 0.91 -19.48
CA CYS A 391 -11.29 1.70 -19.37
C CYS A 391 -11.54 2.49 -20.66
N THR A 392 -12.78 2.51 -21.12
CA THR A 392 -13.23 3.27 -22.29
C THR A 392 -14.50 4.04 -21.97
N SER A 393 -14.55 5.34 -22.22
CA SER A 393 -15.73 6.22 -22.05
C SER A 393 -16.72 5.73 -20.96
N SER A 394 -16.25 5.62 -19.71
CA SER A 394 -17.05 5.15 -18.56
C SER A 394 -17.48 3.67 -18.57
N THR A 395 -16.75 2.79 -19.26
CA THR A 395 -16.90 1.34 -19.26
C THR A 395 -15.55 0.69 -18.94
N LEU A 396 -15.49 -0.06 -17.84
CA LEU A 396 -14.32 -0.86 -17.49
C LEU A 396 -14.41 -2.23 -18.14
N ILE A 397 -13.36 -2.62 -18.86
CA ILE A 397 -13.14 -4.00 -19.31
C ILE A 397 -12.04 -4.60 -18.45
N SER A 398 -12.29 -5.78 -17.90
CA SER A 398 -11.34 -6.50 -17.07
C SER A 398 -11.27 -7.98 -17.47
N ALA A 399 -10.09 -8.57 -17.31
CA ALA A 399 -9.87 -9.99 -17.47
C ALA A 399 -9.11 -10.54 -16.28
N GLY A 400 -9.53 -11.70 -15.81
CA GLY A 400 -9.00 -12.34 -14.61
C GLY A 400 -8.48 -13.76 -14.87
N MET A 401 -7.67 -14.27 -13.94
CA MET A 401 -7.19 -15.66 -13.96
C MET A 401 -8.28 -16.71 -13.73
N ASP A 402 -9.54 -16.30 -13.58
CA ASP A 402 -10.71 -17.17 -13.53
C ASP A 402 -11.32 -17.43 -14.91
N ASP A 403 -10.55 -17.18 -15.97
CA ASP A 403 -10.92 -17.35 -17.38
C ASP A 403 -12.15 -16.53 -17.78
N MET A 404 -12.36 -15.36 -17.16
CA MET A 404 -13.46 -14.46 -17.47
C MET A 404 -12.96 -13.17 -18.11
N LEU A 405 -13.67 -12.72 -19.14
CA LEU A 405 -13.65 -11.34 -19.63
C LEU A 405 -14.94 -10.68 -19.17
N ALA A 406 -14.85 -9.56 -18.46
CA ALA A 406 -16.00 -8.88 -17.92
C ALA A 406 -15.98 -7.38 -18.25
N SER A 407 -17.17 -6.82 -18.42
CA SER A 407 -17.41 -5.41 -18.72
C SER A 407 -18.41 -4.85 -17.73
N CYS A 408 -18.20 -3.61 -17.28
CA CYS A 408 -19.10 -2.93 -16.37
C CYS A 408 -19.02 -1.42 -16.59
N GLN A 409 -20.17 -0.76 -16.66
CA GLN A 409 -20.24 0.70 -16.73
C GLN A 409 -19.95 1.33 -15.36
N GLU A 410 -19.30 2.50 -15.39
CA GLU A 410 -18.91 3.25 -14.19
C GLU A 410 -20.12 3.71 -13.37
N ASP A 411 -21.21 4.08 -14.04
CA ASP A 411 -22.38 4.73 -13.44
C ASP A 411 -23.53 3.77 -13.06
N ASP A 412 -23.58 2.56 -13.62
CA ASP A 412 -24.66 1.61 -13.38
C ASP A 412 -24.12 0.19 -13.14
N SER A 413 -24.18 -0.25 -11.87
CA SER A 413 -23.81 -1.59 -11.44
C SER A 413 -24.68 -2.71 -12.02
N ASN A 414 -25.74 -2.39 -12.77
CA ASN A 414 -26.59 -3.38 -13.46
C ASN A 414 -26.25 -3.57 -14.94
N SER A 415 -25.43 -2.69 -15.52
CA SER A 415 -25.01 -2.76 -16.92
C SER A 415 -23.65 -3.45 -17.02
N HIS A 416 -23.64 -4.75 -16.75
CA HIS A 416 -22.45 -5.59 -16.83
C HIS A 416 -22.71 -6.89 -17.59
N TRP A 417 -21.67 -7.40 -18.23
CA TRP A 417 -21.66 -8.73 -18.82
C TRP A 417 -20.32 -9.41 -18.52
N ALA A 418 -20.35 -10.73 -18.48
CA ALA A 418 -19.16 -11.55 -18.34
C ALA A 418 -19.21 -12.70 -19.36
N VAL A 419 -18.08 -12.97 -20.01
CA VAL A 419 -17.91 -14.04 -20.99
C VAL A 419 -16.78 -14.94 -20.53
N LYS A 420 -17.06 -16.25 -20.51
CA LYS A 420 -16.04 -17.26 -20.22
C LYS A 420 -15.13 -17.46 -21.44
N LEU A 421 -13.84 -17.37 -21.21
CA LEU A 421 -12.79 -17.59 -22.19
C LEU A 421 -12.40 -19.08 -22.26
N GLY A 422 -11.85 -19.50 -23.39
CA GLY A 422 -11.40 -20.88 -23.60
C GLY A 422 -10.01 -21.17 -23.02
N SER A 423 -9.28 -20.11 -22.66
CA SER A 423 -7.90 -20.15 -22.17
C SER A 423 -7.63 -18.93 -21.28
N GLN A 424 -6.67 -19.05 -20.37
CA GLN A 424 -6.35 -18.01 -19.41
C GLN A 424 -5.93 -16.70 -20.11
N PRO A 425 -6.60 -15.56 -19.83
CA PRO A 425 -6.23 -14.27 -20.39
C PRO A 425 -4.93 -13.76 -19.78
N GLN A 426 -4.11 -13.12 -20.60
CA GLN A 426 -2.83 -12.49 -20.23
C GLN A 426 -2.87 -10.97 -20.37
N ALA A 427 -3.55 -10.45 -21.39
CA ALA A 427 -3.68 -9.02 -21.63
C ALA A 427 -4.97 -8.68 -22.37
N VAL A 428 -5.49 -7.48 -22.14
CA VAL A 428 -6.65 -6.90 -22.83
C VAL A 428 -6.27 -5.54 -23.40
N ALA A 429 -6.72 -5.26 -24.62
CA ALA A 429 -6.60 -3.95 -25.26
C ALA A 429 -7.94 -3.55 -25.88
N VAL A 430 -8.21 -2.24 -25.94
CA VAL A 430 -9.42 -1.70 -26.55
C VAL A 430 -9.02 -0.63 -27.58
N ARG A 431 -9.77 -0.52 -28.68
CA ARG A 431 -9.54 0.52 -29.68
C ARG A 431 -10.03 1.87 -29.17
N GLU A 432 -9.14 2.85 -29.15
CA GLU A 432 -9.47 4.21 -28.71
C GLU A 432 -10.56 4.86 -29.59
N GLY A 433 -10.51 4.65 -30.91
CA GLY A 433 -11.50 5.16 -31.86
C GLY A 433 -12.81 4.36 -31.97
N ASP A 434 -12.85 3.14 -31.45
CA ASP A 434 -14.07 2.30 -31.39
C ASP A 434 -14.06 1.46 -30.11
N PRO A 435 -14.59 1.98 -29.00
CA PRO A 435 -14.46 1.36 -27.69
C PRO A 435 -15.20 0.02 -27.56
N LYS A 436 -15.96 -0.38 -28.58
CA LYS A 436 -16.59 -1.71 -28.63
C LYS A 436 -15.60 -2.79 -29.07
N LEU A 437 -14.54 -2.43 -29.79
CA LEU A 437 -13.58 -3.38 -30.30
C LEU A 437 -12.53 -3.72 -29.24
N ILE A 438 -12.64 -4.94 -28.70
CA ILE A 438 -11.82 -5.43 -27.58
C ILE A 438 -10.96 -6.59 -28.09
N ALA A 439 -9.65 -6.49 -27.94
CA ALA A 439 -8.72 -7.58 -28.19
C ALA A 439 -8.27 -8.21 -26.88
N VAL A 440 -8.25 -9.54 -26.83
CA VAL A 440 -7.82 -10.32 -25.66
C VAL A 440 -6.76 -11.31 -26.09
N ALA A 441 -5.59 -11.26 -25.46
CA ALA A 441 -4.59 -12.32 -25.56
C ALA A 441 -4.83 -13.32 -24.44
N CYS A 442 -5.01 -14.59 -24.80
CA CYS A 442 -4.99 -15.73 -23.90
C CYS A 442 -3.71 -16.54 -24.15
N LEU A 443 -3.39 -17.50 -23.28
CA LEU A 443 -2.18 -18.33 -23.43
C LEU A 443 -2.09 -18.95 -24.83
N ASN A 444 -3.16 -19.58 -25.32
CA ASN A 444 -3.11 -20.38 -26.57
C ASN A 444 -3.94 -19.80 -27.72
N GLU A 445 -4.51 -18.61 -27.55
CA GLU A 445 -5.32 -17.94 -28.57
C GLU A 445 -5.36 -16.44 -28.33
N PHE A 446 -5.68 -15.67 -29.37
CA PHE A 446 -6.13 -14.30 -29.19
C PHE A 446 -7.47 -14.09 -29.88
N LEU A 447 -8.28 -13.24 -29.25
CA LEU A 447 -9.70 -13.07 -29.53
C LEU A 447 -9.99 -11.60 -29.82
N LEU A 448 -10.92 -11.35 -30.74
CA LEU A 448 -11.44 -10.03 -31.04
C LEU A 448 -12.94 -10.03 -30.78
N TYR A 449 -13.38 -9.15 -29.90
CA TYR A 449 -14.76 -8.95 -29.53
C TYR A 449 -15.27 -7.59 -30.03
N ASN A 450 -16.54 -7.54 -30.40
CA ASN A 450 -17.31 -6.30 -30.59
C ASN A 450 -18.40 -6.25 -29.52
N GLY A 451 -18.13 -5.50 -28.44
CA GLY A 451 -18.89 -5.58 -27.20
C GLY A 451 -18.74 -6.97 -26.57
N ASN A 452 -19.86 -7.68 -26.40
CA ASN A 452 -19.89 -9.04 -25.87
C ASN A 452 -19.84 -10.14 -26.96
N ASN A 453 -19.88 -9.76 -28.24
CA ASN A 453 -19.91 -10.71 -29.35
C ASN A 453 -18.51 -11.02 -29.85
N LEU A 454 -18.16 -12.30 -29.94
CA LEU A 454 -16.89 -12.73 -30.51
C LEU A 454 -16.91 -12.53 -32.04
N SER A 455 -16.06 -11.64 -32.54
CA SER A 455 -15.92 -11.33 -33.96
C SER A 455 -14.89 -12.20 -34.66
N ALA A 456 -13.77 -12.49 -33.99
CA ALA A 456 -12.71 -13.32 -34.56
C ALA A 456 -11.93 -14.08 -33.48
N ARG A 457 -11.41 -15.25 -33.85
CA ARG A 457 -10.58 -16.11 -33.01
C ARG A 457 -9.40 -16.62 -33.82
N GLN A 458 -8.20 -16.46 -33.29
CA GLN A 458 -6.99 -17.04 -33.83
C GLN A 458 -6.33 -17.94 -32.79
N THR A 459 -6.32 -19.24 -33.06
CA THR A 459 -5.56 -20.20 -32.26
C THR A 459 -4.08 -20.11 -32.65
N ILE A 460 -3.20 -20.19 -31.65
CA ILE A 460 -1.74 -20.06 -31.80
C ILE A 460 -1.03 -21.26 -31.20
N ASN A 461 0.19 -21.53 -31.66
CA ASN A 461 1.06 -22.61 -31.19
C ASN A 461 2.20 -22.10 -30.29
N TYR A 462 2.04 -20.90 -29.74
CA TYR A 462 2.97 -20.21 -28.84
C TYR A 462 2.16 -19.55 -27.73
N GLU A 463 2.83 -19.11 -26.65
CA GLU A 463 2.19 -18.42 -25.53
C GLU A 463 2.12 -16.91 -25.78
N ALA A 464 0.93 -16.33 -25.94
CA ALA A 464 0.78 -14.88 -26.01
C ALA A 464 0.89 -14.26 -24.62
N SER A 465 1.61 -13.16 -24.51
CA SER A 465 1.90 -12.47 -23.24
C SER A 465 1.39 -11.03 -23.20
N ALA A 466 1.32 -10.35 -24.34
CA ALA A 466 0.87 -8.97 -24.44
C ALA A 466 0.11 -8.73 -25.75
N ILE A 467 -0.83 -7.77 -25.75
CA ILE A 467 -1.64 -7.42 -26.91
C ILE A 467 -1.88 -5.91 -26.96
N ALA A 468 -1.89 -5.33 -28.17
CA ALA A 468 -2.34 -3.96 -28.39
C ALA A 468 -3.04 -3.84 -29.73
N ILE A 469 -4.07 -2.99 -29.76
CA ILE A 469 -4.79 -2.59 -30.96
C ILE A 469 -4.29 -1.21 -31.38
N HIS A 470 -4.13 -1.01 -32.69
CA HIS A 470 -3.82 0.29 -33.24
C HIS A 470 -5.02 1.25 -33.10
N PRO A 471 -4.82 2.55 -32.79
CA PRO A 471 -5.92 3.48 -32.49
C PRO A 471 -6.92 3.64 -33.66
N THR A 472 -6.42 3.75 -34.90
CA THR A 472 -7.26 4.08 -36.07
C THR A 472 -7.28 3.04 -37.20
N GLU A 473 -6.23 2.23 -37.39
CA GLU A 473 -6.16 1.20 -38.43
C GLU A 473 -6.47 -0.20 -37.89
N ASN A 474 -6.78 -1.15 -38.77
CA ASN A 474 -7.12 -2.53 -38.39
C ASN A 474 -5.87 -3.40 -38.14
N LEU A 475 -4.97 -2.89 -37.31
CA LEU A 475 -3.72 -3.54 -36.93
C LEU A 475 -3.78 -4.03 -35.48
N LEU A 476 -3.28 -5.23 -35.26
CA LEU A 476 -3.19 -5.89 -33.97
C LEU A 476 -1.76 -6.39 -33.75
N ALA A 477 -1.13 -5.95 -32.67
CA ALA A 477 0.18 -6.44 -32.26
C ALA A 477 0.05 -7.45 -31.13
N VAL A 478 0.70 -8.61 -31.28
CA VAL A 478 0.75 -9.67 -30.28
C VAL A 478 2.21 -9.95 -29.93
N GLY A 479 2.51 -9.85 -28.64
CA GLY A 479 3.79 -10.21 -28.05
C GLY A 479 3.69 -11.58 -27.41
N SER A 480 4.77 -12.34 -27.45
CA SER A 480 4.76 -13.74 -27.02
C SER A 480 5.97 -14.16 -26.22
N GLY A 481 5.80 -15.27 -25.49
CA GLY A 481 6.82 -15.94 -24.70
C GLY A 481 7.95 -16.57 -25.52
N ASP A 482 7.75 -16.76 -26.83
CA ASP A 482 8.78 -17.26 -27.77
C ASP A 482 9.69 -16.14 -28.31
N ASN A 483 9.77 -15.01 -27.60
CA ASN A 483 10.62 -13.86 -27.88
C ASN A 483 10.30 -13.14 -29.20
N LYS A 484 9.04 -13.13 -29.63
CA LYS A 484 8.64 -12.50 -30.90
C LYS A 484 7.54 -11.46 -30.70
N ILE A 485 7.55 -10.45 -31.56
CA ILE A 485 6.40 -9.59 -31.82
C ILE A 485 5.84 -9.93 -33.20
N ARG A 486 4.51 -10.03 -33.29
CA ARG A 486 3.78 -10.33 -34.51
C ARG A 486 2.72 -9.26 -34.74
N LEU A 487 2.72 -8.71 -35.95
CA LEU A 487 1.73 -7.74 -36.41
C LEU A 487 0.73 -8.44 -37.32
N TYR A 488 -0.54 -8.36 -36.95
CA TYR A 488 -1.67 -8.91 -37.68
C TYR A 488 -2.53 -7.78 -38.24
N GLU A 489 -3.09 -8.00 -39.42
CA GLU A 489 -4.21 -7.22 -39.96
C GLU A 489 -5.50 -8.02 -39.77
N PHE A 490 -6.55 -7.35 -39.28
CA PHE A 490 -7.86 -7.97 -39.13
C PHE A 490 -8.90 -7.34 -40.06
N SER A 491 -9.84 -8.15 -40.53
CA SER A 491 -10.97 -7.67 -41.33
C SER A 491 -12.26 -7.64 -40.53
N ASP A 492 -13.22 -6.84 -40.96
CA ASP A 492 -14.58 -6.80 -40.39
C ASP A 492 -15.31 -8.15 -40.55
N ALA A 493 -14.87 -8.98 -41.50
CA ALA A 493 -15.37 -10.35 -41.70
C ALA A 493 -14.76 -11.37 -40.72
N GLY A 494 -13.90 -10.94 -39.81
CA GLY A 494 -13.33 -11.77 -38.75
C GLY A 494 -12.11 -12.60 -39.16
N SER A 495 -11.48 -12.31 -40.31
CA SER A 495 -10.19 -12.91 -40.68
C SER A 495 -9.02 -12.15 -40.05
N MET A 496 -7.96 -12.87 -39.70
CA MET A 496 -6.71 -12.32 -39.17
C MET A 496 -5.54 -12.82 -40.00
N GLN A 497 -4.75 -11.91 -40.56
CA GLN A 497 -3.59 -12.23 -41.39
C GLN A 497 -2.30 -11.71 -40.74
N LEU A 498 -1.27 -12.56 -40.66
CA LEU A 498 0.06 -12.14 -40.22
C LEU A 498 0.71 -11.28 -41.31
N LEU A 499 1.04 -10.03 -40.98
CA LEU A 499 1.76 -9.12 -41.88
C LEU A 499 3.27 -9.23 -41.70
N LYS A 500 3.74 -9.22 -40.45
CA LYS A 500 5.16 -9.11 -40.12
C LYS A 500 5.45 -9.74 -38.77
N GLU A 501 6.64 -10.31 -38.64
CA GLU A 501 7.19 -10.77 -37.36
C GLU A 501 8.62 -10.24 -37.19
N GLU A 502 9.01 -9.98 -35.94
CA GLU A 502 10.37 -9.61 -35.56
C GLU A 502 10.76 -10.31 -34.25
N SER A 503 12.05 -10.62 -34.10
CA SER A 503 12.59 -11.36 -32.96
C SER A 503 13.29 -10.46 -31.95
N HIS A 504 13.06 -10.75 -30.67
CA HIS A 504 13.70 -10.14 -29.51
C HIS A 504 14.64 -11.13 -28.83
N LEU A 505 15.46 -10.64 -27.89
CA LEU A 505 16.38 -11.47 -27.11
C LEU A 505 15.69 -12.21 -25.96
N GLY A 506 14.50 -11.77 -25.56
CA GLY A 506 13.70 -12.41 -24.52
C GLY A 506 12.20 -12.25 -24.74
N ALA A 507 11.43 -12.89 -23.87
CA ALA A 507 9.98 -12.92 -23.95
C ALA A 507 9.41 -11.49 -23.88
N ILE A 508 8.42 -11.20 -24.71
CA ILE A 508 7.77 -9.89 -24.70
C ILE A 508 6.94 -9.78 -23.42
N THR A 509 7.10 -8.69 -22.68
CA THR A 509 6.40 -8.48 -21.41
C THR A 509 5.30 -7.44 -21.52
N SER A 510 5.50 -6.41 -22.35
CA SER A 510 4.52 -5.36 -22.55
C SER A 510 4.72 -4.70 -23.92
N LEU A 511 3.63 -4.28 -24.56
CA LEU A 511 3.66 -3.55 -25.83
C LEU A 511 2.48 -2.57 -25.91
N ARG A 512 2.66 -1.44 -26.60
CA ARG A 512 1.61 -0.44 -26.79
C ARG A 512 1.90 0.46 -27.99
N PHE A 513 0.86 0.83 -28.73
CA PHE A 513 0.93 1.85 -29.78
C PHE A 513 1.00 3.27 -29.19
N SER A 514 1.67 4.18 -29.90
CA SER A 514 1.60 5.61 -29.60
C SER A 514 0.19 6.14 -29.86
N ALA A 515 -0.18 7.26 -29.20
CA ALA A 515 -1.50 7.87 -29.37
C ALA A 515 -1.75 8.32 -30.83
N ASP A 516 -0.69 8.73 -31.54
CA ASP A 516 -0.75 9.07 -32.97
C ASP A 516 -0.74 7.85 -33.91
N GLY A 517 -0.58 6.64 -33.38
CA GLY A 517 -0.53 5.37 -34.12
C GLY A 517 0.74 5.13 -34.94
N LYS A 518 1.68 6.07 -35.02
CA LYS A 518 2.87 5.92 -35.88
C LYS A 518 3.88 4.91 -35.34
N TYR A 519 3.92 4.73 -34.03
CA TYR A 519 4.93 3.93 -33.35
C TYR A 519 4.30 2.85 -32.47
N ILE A 520 5.08 1.81 -32.19
CA ILE A 520 4.78 0.80 -31.18
C ILE A 520 6.02 0.59 -30.31
N ALA A 521 5.86 0.71 -29.00
CA ALA A 521 6.90 0.42 -28.03
C ALA A 521 6.75 -1.02 -27.55
N VAL A 522 7.86 -1.74 -27.48
CA VAL A 522 7.89 -3.16 -27.09
C VAL A 522 8.97 -3.35 -26.03
N ALA A 523 8.57 -3.89 -24.88
CA ALA A 523 9.47 -4.23 -23.79
C ALA A 523 9.63 -5.75 -23.67
N ASP A 524 10.84 -6.19 -23.32
CA ASP A 524 11.16 -7.61 -23.14
C ASP A 524 11.73 -7.95 -21.77
N ALA A 525 11.76 -9.26 -21.48
CA ALA A 525 12.30 -9.82 -20.25
C ALA A 525 13.82 -9.61 -20.10
N THR A 526 14.54 -9.28 -21.18
CA THR A 526 15.97 -8.94 -21.17
C THR A 526 16.25 -7.46 -20.87
N ARG A 527 15.21 -6.74 -20.40
CA ARG A 527 15.27 -5.36 -19.89
C ARG A 527 15.36 -4.31 -20.99
N ARG A 528 15.11 -4.71 -22.24
CA ARG A 528 15.22 -3.84 -23.40
C ARG A 528 13.86 -3.24 -23.73
N LEU A 529 13.87 -1.95 -24.06
CA LEU A 529 12.76 -1.26 -24.69
C LEU A 529 13.14 -0.97 -26.15
N ILE A 530 12.31 -1.38 -27.09
CA ILE A 530 12.51 -1.12 -28.52
C ILE A 530 11.27 -0.41 -29.09
N PRO A 531 11.41 0.84 -29.55
CA PRO A 531 10.36 1.49 -30.33
C PRO A 531 10.49 1.15 -31.82
N TYR A 532 9.38 0.73 -32.41
CA TYR A 532 9.25 0.37 -33.82
C TYR A 532 8.26 1.30 -34.54
N THR A 533 8.41 1.41 -35.85
CA THR A 533 7.36 1.95 -36.72
C THR A 533 6.19 0.97 -36.76
N ALA A 534 4.97 1.44 -36.51
CA ALA A 534 3.79 0.61 -36.30
C ALA A 534 3.48 -0.38 -37.45
N LYS A 535 3.70 0.04 -38.71
CA LYS A 535 3.37 -0.76 -39.91
C LYS A 535 4.46 -1.74 -40.33
N THR A 536 5.72 -1.31 -40.26
CA THR A 536 6.85 -2.05 -40.85
C THR A 536 7.63 -2.85 -39.82
N LEU A 537 7.40 -2.60 -38.52
CA LEU A 537 8.25 -3.08 -37.43
C LEU A 537 9.74 -2.75 -37.64
N GLU A 538 10.02 -1.60 -38.25
CA GLU A 538 11.39 -1.08 -38.35
C GLU A 538 11.77 -0.37 -37.07
N VAL A 539 12.95 -0.69 -36.54
CA VAL A 539 13.50 -0.05 -35.34
C VAL A 539 13.70 1.45 -35.60
N VAL A 540 12.98 2.30 -34.87
CA VAL A 540 13.03 3.77 -34.99
C VAL A 540 14.32 4.30 -34.38
N VAL A 541 14.65 3.80 -33.19
CA VAL A 541 15.85 4.18 -32.44
C VAL A 541 16.91 3.11 -32.64
N ARG A 542 17.75 3.26 -33.67
CA ARG A 542 18.94 2.42 -33.88
C ARG A 542 20.13 3.02 -33.13
N ALA A 543 20.17 2.87 -31.82
CA ALA A 543 21.29 3.40 -31.05
C ALA A 543 22.51 2.48 -31.17
N VAL A 544 23.47 2.86 -32.03
CA VAL A 544 24.78 2.17 -32.15
C VAL A 544 25.64 2.31 -30.88
N LYS A 545 25.29 3.23 -29.96
CA LYS A 545 26.02 3.47 -28.70
C LYS A 545 25.24 3.19 -27.40
N ASN A 546 23.90 3.30 -27.39
CA ASN A 546 23.09 3.22 -26.17
C ASN A 546 21.83 2.37 -26.41
N ASP A 547 21.96 1.04 -26.36
CA ASP A 547 20.79 0.18 -26.26
C ASP A 547 19.94 0.61 -25.05
N TRP A 548 18.64 0.85 -25.26
CA TRP A 548 17.69 1.23 -24.20
C TRP A 548 17.47 0.05 -23.23
N THR A 549 18.45 -0.13 -22.34
CA THR A 549 18.64 -1.27 -21.44
C THR A 549 19.09 -0.82 -20.03
N PHE A 550 18.62 0.36 -19.61
CA PHE A 550 19.00 0.98 -18.33
C PHE A 550 18.35 0.32 -17.12
N HIS A 551 17.28 -0.46 -17.30
CA HIS A 551 16.70 -1.25 -16.22
C HIS A 551 17.66 -2.34 -15.74
N MET A 552 17.64 -2.61 -14.44
CA MET A 552 18.47 -3.65 -13.83
C MET A 552 17.78 -5.02 -13.82
N ALA A 553 16.46 -5.05 -13.95
CA ALA A 553 15.63 -6.26 -13.98
C ALA A 553 14.50 -6.15 -15.02
N LYS A 554 13.77 -7.25 -15.22
CA LYS A 554 12.69 -7.39 -16.22
C LYS A 554 11.71 -6.20 -16.17
N ILE A 555 11.39 -5.64 -17.33
CA ILE A 555 10.33 -4.63 -17.49
C ILE A 555 8.98 -5.35 -17.39
N ASN A 556 8.07 -4.86 -16.55
CA ASN A 556 6.74 -5.43 -16.36
C ASN A 556 5.69 -4.71 -17.20
N CYS A 557 5.81 -3.39 -17.32
CA CYS A 557 4.78 -2.56 -17.94
C CYS A 557 5.39 -1.34 -18.64
N LEU A 558 4.64 -0.81 -19.61
CA LEU A 558 4.99 0.41 -20.33
C LEU A 558 3.75 1.25 -20.63
N ALA A 559 3.94 2.56 -20.75
CA ALA A 559 2.91 3.50 -21.17
C ALA A 559 3.48 4.65 -22.00
N TRP A 560 2.77 5.02 -23.07
CA TRP A 560 3.06 6.19 -23.87
C TRP A 560 2.52 7.45 -23.21
N CYS A 561 3.31 8.51 -23.23
CA CYS A 561 2.82 9.84 -22.94
C CYS A 561 1.85 10.27 -24.04
N PRO A 562 0.79 11.05 -23.74
CA PRO A 562 -0.13 11.58 -24.74
C PRO A 562 0.55 12.39 -25.87
N ASP A 563 1.78 12.86 -25.65
CA ASP A 563 2.57 13.57 -26.67
C ASP A 563 3.16 12.66 -27.77
N SER A 564 3.03 11.34 -27.65
CA SER A 564 3.61 10.34 -28.58
C SER A 564 5.14 10.42 -28.74
N ARG A 565 5.83 11.07 -27.80
CA ARG A 565 7.30 11.22 -27.76
C ARG A 565 7.91 10.51 -26.57
N HIS A 566 7.31 10.65 -25.39
CA HIS A 566 7.85 10.04 -24.17
C HIS A 566 7.23 8.68 -23.88
N ILE A 567 8.05 7.76 -23.38
CA ILE A 567 7.61 6.42 -22.96
C ILE A 567 8.02 6.25 -21.50
N ALA A 568 7.14 5.73 -20.65
CA ALA A 568 7.48 5.36 -19.29
C ALA A 568 7.46 3.84 -19.14
N THR A 569 8.44 3.27 -18.45
CA THR A 569 8.52 1.83 -18.15
C THR A 569 8.65 1.59 -16.66
N GLY A 570 7.91 0.59 -16.16
CA GLY A 570 7.99 0.10 -14.80
C GLY A 570 8.61 -1.30 -14.76
N SER A 571 9.48 -1.56 -13.78
CA SER A 571 10.27 -2.79 -13.71
C SER A 571 10.23 -3.46 -12.34
N LEU A 572 10.64 -4.73 -12.35
CA LEU A 572 10.99 -5.51 -11.17
C LEU A 572 12.11 -4.88 -10.33
N ASP A 573 12.91 -3.98 -10.92
CA ASP A 573 13.99 -3.27 -10.23
C ASP A 573 13.52 -2.10 -9.35
N THR A 574 12.20 -1.92 -9.18
CA THR A 574 11.54 -0.86 -8.38
C THR A 574 11.60 0.54 -8.99
N ASN A 575 12.23 0.72 -10.15
CA ASN A 575 12.44 2.01 -10.77
C ASN A 575 11.44 2.26 -11.90
N ILE A 576 11.10 3.53 -12.09
CA ILE A 576 10.43 4.02 -13.30
C ILE A 576 11.50 4.68 -14.18
N ILE A 577 11.50 4.37 -15.47
CA ILE A 577 12.36 5.04 -16.44
C ILE A 577 11.48 5.75 -17.47
N VAL A 578 11.77 7.03 -17.73
CA VAL A 578 11.15 7.82 -18.79
C VAL A 578 12.15 8.02 -19.93
N TRP A 579 11.75 7.55 -21.11
CA TRP A 579 12.52 7.54 -22.34
C TRP A 579 12.03 8.64 -23.27
N ASP A 580 12.95 9.27 -24.01
CA ASP A 580 12.65 10.31 -24.99
C ASP A 580 13.03 9.81 -26.39
N MET A 581 12.04 9.77 -27.29
CA MET A 581 12.23 9.36 -28.68
C MET A 581 13.10 10.33 -29.50
N GLU A 582 13.07 11.63 -29.19
CA GLU A 582 13.86 12.63 -29.92
C GLU A 582 15.32 12.65 -29.44
N ASN A 583 15.54 12.55 -28.14
CA ASN A 583 16.86 12.57 -27.51
C ASN A 583 17.34 11.16 -27.11
N ALA A 584 17.14 10.19 -28.00
CA ALA A 584 17.37 8.79 -27.67
C ALA A 584 18.81 8.39 -27.32
N GLY A 585 19.79 9.26 -27.63
CA GLY A 585 21.19 9.11 -27.25
C GLY A 585 21.53 9.58 -25.84
N GLU A 586 20.63 10.30 -25.17
CA GLU A 586 20.85 10.81 -23.82
C GLU A 586 20.54 9.77 -22.75
N HIS A 587 21.01 10.04 -21.53
CA HIS A 587 20.68 9.21 -20.38
C HIS A 587 19.20 9.42 -20.04
N PRO A 588 18.38 8.36 -20.01
CA PRO A 588 16.95 8.50 -19.72
C PRO A 588 16.74 8.97 -18.28
N LEU A 589 15.57 9.52 -18.01
CA LEU A 589 15.24 9.90 -16.66
C LEU A 589 14.92 8.64 -15.84
N ILE A 590 15.55 8.47 -14.68
CA ILE A 590 15.33 7.32 -13.79
C ILE A 590 14.78 7.82 -12.45
N ILE A 591 13.54 7.46 -12.15
CA ILE A 591 12.91 7.62 -10.84
C ILE A 591 13.27 6.38 -10.03
N LYS A 592 14.29 6.51 -9.17
CA LYS A 592 14.81 5.40 -8.39
C LYS A 592 13.89 5.06 -7.22
N GLY A 593 13.64 3.76 -7.01
CA GLY A 593 12.86 3.28 -5.87
C GLY A 593 11.45 3.87 -5.81
N ALA A 594 10.79 4.04 -6.95
CA ALA A 594 9.43 4.55 -7.03
C ALA A 594 8.47 3.70 -6.18
N HIS A 595 8.66 2.38 -6.18
CA HIS A 595 8.04 1.45 -5.23
C HIS A 595 9.14 0.74 -4.43
N LYS A 596 9.62 1.34 -3.34
CA LYS A 596 10.71 0.77 -2.53
C LYS A 596 10.45 -0.70 -2.16
N MET A 597 11.42 -1.57 -2.43
CA MET A 597 11.37 -3.02 -2.17
C MET A 597 10.19 -3.77 -2.82
N SER A 598 9.55 -3.18 -3.83
CA SER A 598 8.37 -3.74 -4.49
C SER A 598 8.45 -3.54 -5.99
N GLN A 599 8.05 -4.55 -6.75
CA GLN A 599 8.00 -4.41 -8.20
C GLN A 599 6.82 -3.55 -8.63
N ILE A 600 7.05 -2.78 -9.69
CA ILE A 600 5.99 -2.03 -10.35
C ILE A 600 5.21 -3.00 -11.23
N THR A 601 3.89 -3.01 -11.08
CA THR A 601 2.98 -3.89 -11.83
C THR A 601 2.41 -3.18 -13.04
N ASN A 602 1.97 -1.93 -12.89
CA ASN A 602 1.48 -1.12 -14.00
C ASN A 602 1.93 0.35 -13.87
N ILE A 603 1.93 1.02 -15.02
CA ILE A 603 2.21 2.44 -15.14
C ILE A 603 1.30 3.04 -16.20
N GLU A 604 0.79 4.24 -15.97
CA GLU A 604 -0.01 5.01 -16.91
C GLU A 604 0.29 6.49 -16.79
N TRP A 605 0.14 7.23 -17.89
CA TRP A 605 0.23 8.69 -17.86
C TRP A 605 -1.15 9.27 -17.52
N TRP A 606 -1.22 10.07 -16.46
CA TRP A 606 -2.42 10.84 -16.10
C TRP A 606 -2.58 12.07 -17.01
N ASN A 607 -1.47 12.77 -17.22
CA ASN A 607 -1.31 13.87 -18.18
C ASN A 607 0.14 13.87 -18.68
N SER A 608 0.54 14.82 -19.52
CA SER A 608 1.90 14.86 -20.08
C SER A 608 3.03 14.99 -19.06
N ASN A 609 2.74 15.35 -17.81
CA ASN A 609 3.72 15.58 -16.74
C ASN A 609 3.55 14.63 -15.54
N THR A 610 2.40 13.98 -15.40
CA THR A 610 2.06 13.17 -14.24
C THR A 610 1.93 11.70 -14.61
N LEU A 611 2.70 10.86 -13.91
CA LEU A 611 2.68 9.40 -14.00
C LEU A 611 1.95 8.82 -12.80
N VAL A 612 1.18 7.77 -13.06
CA VAL A 612 0.52 6.94 -12.05
C VAL A 612 1.14 5.55 -12.11
N SER A 613 1.66 5.05 -11.00
CA SER A 613 2.23 3.71 -10.92
C SER A 613 1.61 2.88 -9.79
N THR A 614 1.42 1.59 -10.06
CA THR A 614 0.98 0.58 -9.08
C THR A 614 2.07 -0.44 -8.84
N GLY A 615 2.06 -1.06 -7.67
CA GLY A 615 3.02 -2.10 -7.34
C GLY A 615 2.46 -3.19 -6.44
N GLN A 616 3.32 -4.17 -6.17
CA GLN A 616 2.97 -5.27 -5.26
C GLN A 616 2.83 -4.86 -3.80
N ASP A 617 3.21 -3.62 -3.47
CA ASP A 617 3.07 -3.00 -2.16
C ASP A 617 1.65 -2.44 -1.93
N ALA A 618 0.74 -2.67 -2.88
CA ALA A 618 -0.66 -2.24 -2.83
C ALA A 618 -0.87 -0.72 -2.78
N ASN A 619 0.17 0.04 -3.17
CA ASN A 619 0.14 1.50 -3.23
C ASN A 619 -0.05 1.99 -4.67
N LEU A 620 -0.68 3.15 -4.81
CA LEU A 620 -0.74 3.94 -6.03
C LEU A 620 0.06 5.22 -5.81
N TYR A 621 1.09 5.48 -6.63
CA TYR A 621 1.90 6.69 -6.53
C TYR A 621 1.66 7.61 -7.73
N PHE A 622 1.55 8.91 -7.45
CA PHE A 622 1.52 9.97 -8.45
C PHE A 622 2.88 10.66 -8.48
N SER A 623 3.61 10.51 -9.59
CA SER A 623 4.89 11.16 -9.80
C SER A 623 4.73 12.27 -10.82
N ASN A 624 5.07 13.50 -10.45
CA ASN A 624 4.87 14.67 -11.30
C ASN A 624 6.21 15.31 -11.66
N SER A 625 6.41 15.62 -12.95
CA SER A 625 7.46 16.51 -13.40
C SER A 625 7.04 17.96 -13.18
N MET A 626 7.47 18.53 -12.05
CA MET A 626 7.29 19.95 -11.80
C MET A 626 8.00 20.75 -12.91
N HIS A 627 7.22 21.37 -13.81
CA HIS A 627 7.61 22.61 -14.47
C HIS A 627 7.34 23.77 -13.52
N ASN A 628 8.09 23.87 -12.42
CA ASN A 628 7.95 24.98 -11.50
C ASN A 628 8.43 26.27 -12.20
N SER A 629 7.50 27.05 -12.74
CA SER A 629 7.74 28.41 -13.24
C SER A 629 8.19 29.35 -12.12
N GLN A 630 7.92 29.05 -10.85
CA GLN A 630 8.40 29.82 -9.71
C GLN A 630 9.88 29.58 -9.39
N GLU A 631 10.40 28.34 -9.51
CA GLU A 631 11.85 28.11 -9.44
C GLU A 631 12.57 28.71 -10.65
N LYS A 632 11.91 28.85 -11.81
CA LYS A 632 12.49 29.59 -12.95
C LYS A 632 12.74 31.05 -12.57
N GLU A 633 11.82 31.72 -11.87
CA GLU A 633 12.04 33.09 -11.43
C GLU A 633 13.13 33.16 -10.35
N GLU A 634 13.12 32.29 -9.35
CA GLU A 634 14.13 32.31 -8.29
C GLU A 634 15.54 31.94 -8.78
N ILE A 635 15.66 30.99 -9.69
CA ILE A 635 16.95 30.59 -10.30
C ILE A 635 17.43 31.68 -11.26
N VAL A 636 16.55 32.26 -12.10
CA VAL A 636 16.92 33.37 -12.99
C VAL A 636 17.29 34.61 -12.19
N ILE A 637 16.58 34.93 -11.11
CA ILE A 637 16.90 36.04 -10.20
C ILE A 637 18.24 35.77 -9.51
N ASN A 638 18.49 34.57 -8.99
CA ASN A 638 19.77 34.23 -8.35
C ASN A 638 20.95 34.26 -9.35
N TYR A 639 20.74 33.82 -10.60
CA TYR A 639 21.75 33.93 -11.65
C TYR A 639 22.00 35.38 -12.08
N LEU A 640 20.95 36.19 -12.21
CA LEU A 640 21.06 37.63 -12.45
C LEU A 640 21.82 38.32 -11.32
N PHE A 641 21.54 38.01 -10.05
CA PHE A 641 22.29 38.54 -8.91
C PHE A 641 23.76 38.11 -8.91
N ARG A 642 24.07 36.88 -9.31
CA ARG A 642 25.46 36.40 -9.46
C ARG A 642 26.18 37.13 -10.59
N PHE A 643 25.53 37.30 -11.74
CA PHE A 643 26.07 38.06 -12.87
C PHE A 643 26.29 39.53 -12.51
N MET A 644 25.33 40.16 -11.81
CA MET A 644 25.46 41.55 -11.34
C MET A 644 26.63 41.69 -10.36
N LYS A 645 26.80 40.75 -9.42
CA LYS A 645 27.96 40.74 -8.50
C LYS A 645 29.29 40.62 -9.27
N ILE A 646 29.37 39.72 -10.24
CA ILE A 646 30.59 39.56 -11.07
C ILE A 646 30.85 40.83 -11.89
N PHE A 647 29.81 41.44 -12.45
CA PHE A 647 29.92 42.67 -13.23
C PHE A 647 30.36 43.88 -12.38
N ILE A 648 29.83 44.01 -11.16
CA ILE A 648 30.25 45.03 -10.19
C ILE A 648 31.71 44.82 -9.76
N ILE A 649 32.11 43.57 -9.51
CA ILE A 649 33.51 43.26 -9.15
C ILE A 649 34.45 43.58 -10.33
N ALA A 650 34.07 43.20 -11.55
CA ALA A 650 34.87 43.48 -12.75
C ALA A 650 35.04 44.99 -13.01
N THR A 651 33.95 45.75 -12.92
CA THR A 651 33.99 47.22 -13.06
C THR A 651 34.75 47.91 -11.93
N SER A 652 34.67 47.40 -10.71
CA SER A 652 35.46 47.90 -9.58
C SER A 652 36.96 47.66 -9.80
N ILE A 653 37.36 46.47 -10.27
CA ILE A 653 38.75 46.14 -10.57
C ILE A 653 39.29 47.03 -11.71
N GLN A 654 38.47 47.30 -12.71
CA GLN A 654 38.84 48.18 -13.83
C GLN A 654 39.03 49.64 -13.36
N PHE A 655 38.13 50.13 -12.50
CA PHE A 655 38.23 51.48 -11.91
C PHE A 655 39.46 51.65 -11.00
N PHE A 656 39.82 50.63 -10.21
CA PHE A 656 41.05 50.64 -9.40
C PHE A 656 42.33 50.49 -10.23
N SER A 657 42.26 49.92 -11.44
CA SER A 657 43.41 49.82 -12.35
C SER A 657 43.72 51.17 -13.04
N GLU A 658 42.71 52.01 -13.28
CA GLU A 658 42.86 53.32 -13.91
C GLU A 658 43.35 54.41 -12.95
N GLN A 659 43.17 54.25 -11.63
CA GLN A 659 43.72 55.18 -10.62
C GLN A 659 45.19 54.92 -10.25
N LYS A 660 45.84 53.93 -10.88
CA LYS A 660 47.25 53.55 -10.61
C LYS A 660 48.19 53.79 -11.79
N VAL A 661 47.77 54.58 -12.78
CA VAL A 661 48.61 55.02 -13.92
C VAL A 661 48.91 56.51 -13.80
#